data_AF-A0A9Q9X496-F1
#
_entry.id   AF-A0A9Q9X496-F1
#
_cell.length_a   1.000
_cell.length_b   1.000
_cell.length_c   1.000
_cell.angle_alpha   90.00
_cell.angle_beta   90.00
_cell.angle_gamma   90.00
#
_symmetry.space_group_name_H-M   'P 1'
#
loop_
_entity.id
_entity.type
_entity.pdbx_description
1 polymer ?
#
loop_
_entity_poly.entity_id
_entity_poly.type
_entity_poly.pdbx_seq_one_letter_code
_entity_poly.pdbx_strand_id
1 'polypeptide(L)'
;MSEGTTPAQQDGGPAQVPMMSPNGSVPQIYVPPGYVQQIIEENGVRRVLVLPQTEFHPGGHSPLHHPPPPPPHAHLQAFIPHPHIMHPPPHLYSGMAGGTGDMNPQYISQYHPAHTTIYSEQDTHPPHGRAAFAHRDERASKTYERLQKKLKERQGTGGGGGGGMALSKDSPPPSPQKSRGTPPSGGDLQNGLGGKGAEEQAQPSTAVTALGKSPERGKETESGELDEEAKALQERLNSICKPVVTDIQARGVSLSWVAPSRTEGDDEPKEGEEDPAEPSFTYEVSVSYSGKDGKYKSAYSDVELSATLQDLRPATDYHVRVQAMCNCLQGIPSEPVSFTTLSCEPDKPSPPRKASGTKSSLVLQWKAPCDNGSKIQNYILQWDEGKGTDTFEQCYYGPQKQYRLTKLSTASRYSFRLAAKNDMGVSEFSEVVHIMTSCSVPAPPLSPELIQSGVTWLCVRWYRPAGSPKEDEISYVLEMEEEGSGYGFQASYDGDDLSHTVRNLHRSTTYRFRVVAYNAEGKSNPSGVSEFTTAPDRPGCPCRLAVKGKPHPTSFRLTWDPPKDNGGSDVTKYVAELSEGFSGCSWNQVYSGSAVECVCDGLSPGCSYQARVHCISAGGESPLTEPLQVQTPPVPPGPCHPPRVIGKPKAREVQLRWAPPLVDGGSAVSSYSVEMFTPQMEEGREVYQGSEVDCTVGSLLPGKTYGFRLRAGNKAGYGPFSERSEVTTGPGAPEACRPPHVTCKSPTCAVISWETPSCNGAAVSEYRLEWGAAEGSMQMCYTGAALSHEMRGLLPATNYFCRVQAVNVAGVGPFSDAVLCQTPCSVPAPVSNVHALRESEMRVEGCRTTERGVDEDDDEDEEDEQARPLLYSPSTCLGLRWEAPCDHGSEITSYLIDLGERQPILTGPVTKYIIQNLQPDTTYRIRIQALNILGAGPCSHTFKLKTKPLPPLPPRLECTASSHQTLRFKWGEGPAKAQPTDSLQYHLQMEDKSGRFISLYKGPCHTHKVQRLNESTSYAFRIQAFNEAGEGPFSTVYTFTTPRSPPAPLKAPRVERVDESCEVSWETLPPMKGDPVIYCLQSMQGNSEFKQIYKGSATSYQLPNLSSSTEYRFRVCAIRQCQDAPEIIGPYSSTVILLPPRVDSPGVSGTTGSKAAEAQKPKRSMTDEQFSFLIIALLAVTSILIAVAIQYFVIE
;
A
#
# COMPACT_ATOMS: atom_id res chain seq x y z
N MET A 1 21.35 18.22 71.37
CA MET A 1 20.60 18.16 72.65
C MET A 1 19.33 17.34 72.40
N SER A 2 18.62 17.00 73.48
CA SER A 2 17.26 16.44 73.54
C SER A 2 16.23 17.25 72.72
N GLU A 3 15.00 16.80 72.43
CA GLU A 3 14.22 15.63 72.91
C GLU A 3 13.00 15.35 71.98
N GLY A 4 12.47 14.11 71.96
CA GLY A 4 11.04 13.76 71.73
C GLY A 4 10.33 14.12 70.39
N THR A 5 9.20 13.50 69.98
CA THR A 5 8.47 12.29 70.44
C THR A 5 7.63 11.74 69.26
N THR A 6 7.36 10.43 69.24
CA THR A 6 6.48 9.68 68.29
C THR A 6 4.97 9.85 68.61
N PRO A 7 3.97 9.27 67.87
CA PRO A 7 4.00 8.49 66.61
C PRO A 7 2.98 8.93 65.51
N ALA A 8 3.07 8.36 64.30
CA ALA A 8 1.95 8.19 63.34
C ALA A 8 2.26 7.09 62.31
N GLN A 9 1.24 6.55 61.63
CA GLN A 9 1.33 5.45 60.64
C GLN A 9 0.33 5.68 59.49
N GLN A 10 0.66 5.23 58.27
CA GLN A 10 -0.07 5.44 57.00
C GLN A 10 -0.04 6.92 56.50
N ASP A 11 -0.08 7.23 55.19
CA ASP A 11 -0.19 6.39 54.00
C ASP A 11 0.77 6.80 52.87
N GLY A 12 1.05 5.89 51.93
CA GLY A 12 2.00 6.09 50.83
C GLY A 12 1.42 6.80 49.61
N GLY A 13 1.36 8.13 49.61
CA GLY A 13 1.02 8.93 48.43
C GLY A 13 2.23 9.23 47.52
N PRO A 14 2.07 9.29 46.18
CA PRO A 14 3.17 9.61 45.27
C PRO A 14 3.53 11.09 45.30
N ALA A 15 4.76 11.43 45.69
CA ALA A 15 5.27 12.79 45.65
C ALA A 15 5.58 13.24 44.20
N GLN A 16 4.90 14.28 43.73
CA GLN A 16 5.26 15.01 42.51
C GLN A 16 6.10 16.24 42.85
N VAL A 17 7.18 16.47 42.09
CA VAL A 17 7.94 17.72 42.08
C VAL A 17 8.20 18.08 40.61
N PRO A 18 7.87 19.29 40.14
CA PRO A 18 7.98 19.65 38.72
C PRO A 18 9.39 20.09 38.33
N MET A 19 9.77 19.84 37.07
CA MET A 19 10.76 20.66 36.37
C MET A 19 10.20 21.09 35.02
N MET A 20 10.40 22.37 34.67
CA MET A 20 9.93 22.95 33.41
C MET A 20 11.00 22.79 32.32
N SER A 21 10.58 22.45 31.10
CA SER A 21 11.32 22.71 29.88
C SER A 21 10.31 23.13 28.79
N PRO A 22 10.59 24.17 27.99
CA PRO A 22 9.71 24.56 26.89
C PRO A 22 9.74 23.51 25.76
N ASN A 23 8.66 23.47 24.97
CA ASN A 23 8.46 22.60 23.79
C ASN A 23 8.42 21.09 24.13
N GLY A 24 7.30 20.62 24.69
CA GLY A 24 7.14 19.23 25.12
C GLY A 24 6.56 18.27 24.08
N SER A 25 7.14 17.06 23.99
CA SER A 25 6.41 15.78 23.88
C SER A 25 7.39 14.59 23.90
N VAL A 26 7.31 13.75 24.94
CA VAL A 26 8.09 12.51 25.11
C VAL A 26 7.21 11.48 25.84
N PRO A 27 7.18 10.19 25.44
CA PRO A 27 6.29 9.17 26.05
C PRO A 27 6.76 8.68 27.44
N GLN A 28 5.84 8.04 28.17
CA GLN A 28 6.11 7.43 29.48
C GLN A 28 6.70 6.01 29.35
N ILE A 29 7.59 5.64 30.29
CA ILE A 29 8.02 4.26 30.52
C ILE A 29 7.58 3.87 31.94
N TYR A 30 7.01 2.67 32.08
CA TYR A 30 6.45 2.15 33.34
C TYR A 30 7.35 1.04 33.89
N VAL A 31 7.74 1.12 35.17
CA VAL A 31 8.57 0.11 35.85
C VAL A 31 7.83 -0.39 37.10
N PRO A 32 7.48 -1.69 37.20
CA PRO A 32 6.81 -2.24 38.38
C PRO A 32 7.68 -2.21 39.64
N PRO A 33 7.08 -2.08 40.84
CA PRO A 33 7.83 -2.08 42.10
C PRO A 33 8.48 -3.45 42.38
N GLY A 34 9.76 -3.45 42.74
CA GLY A 34 10.49 -4.63 43.20
C GLY A 34 11.92 -4.80 42.65
N TYR A 35 12.26 -4.15 41.52
CA TYR A 35 13.51 -4.39 40.78
C TYR A 35 14.57 -3.27 40.91
N VAL A 36 14.62 -2.57 42.05
CA VAL A 36 15.66 -1.56 42.35
C VAL A 36 16.29 -1.87 43.69
N GLN A 37 17.59 -2.22 43.68
CA GLN A 37 18.31 -2.60 44.90
C GLN A 37 19.20 -1.48 45.47
N GLN A 38 19.65 -0.53 44.63
CA GLN A 38 20.38 0.66 45.07
C GLN A 38 20.19 1.82 44.08
N ILE A 39 20.13 3.04 44.60
CA ILE A 39 20.30 4.29 43.86
C ILE A 39 21.60 4.93 44.36
N ILE A 40 22.44 5.41 43.44
CA ILE A 40 23.66 6.15 43.77
C ILE A 40 23.58 7.52 43.09
N GLU A 41 23.92 8.57 43.85
CA GLU A 41 24.11 9.93 43.37
C GLU A 41 25.60 10.28 43.42
N GLU A 42 26.21 10.43 42.26
CA GLU A 42 27.50 11.14 42.09
C GLU A 42 27.30 12.27 41.10
N ASN A 43 27.90 13.43 41.38
CA ASN A 43 27.98 14.58 40.47
C ASN A 43 26.64 14.99 39.80
N GLY A 44 25.54 14.90 40.54
CA GLY A 44 24.22 15.39 40.12
C GLY A 44 23.44 14.50 39.14
N VAL A 45 23.91 13.29 38.84
CA VAL A 45 23.22 12.34 37.94
C VAL A 45 22.88 11.05 38.67
N ARG A 46 21.58 10.72 38.75
CA ARG A 46 21.11 9.43 39.27
C ARG A 46 21.35 8.32 38.25
N ARG A 47 21.92 7.20 38.69
CA ARG A 47 22.01 5.95 37.92
C ARG A 47 21.36 4.81 38.71
N VAL A 48 20.71 3.90 37.98
CA VAL A 48 20.01 2.73 38.53
C VAL A 48 20.70 1.47 38.02
N LEU A 49 21.00 0.54 38.92
CA LEU A 49 21.64 -0.73 38.60
C LEU A 49 20.59 -1.85 38.57
N VAL A 50 20.58 -2.61 37.48
CA VAL A 50 19.75 -3.80 37.24
C VAL A 50 20.64 -4.86 36.59
N LEU A 51 20.51 -6.13 36.99
CA LEU A 51 21.29 -7.25 36.45
C LEU A 51 20.39 -8.35 35.86
N PRO A 52 20.86 -9.09 34.84
CA PRO A 52 20.05 -10.07 34.11
C PRO A 52 19.93 -11.40 34.84
N GLN A 53 18.86 -12.15 34.55
CA GLN A 53 18.71 -13.54 35.02
C GLN A 53 19.48 -14.53 34.15
N THR A 54 20.10 -15.51 34.80
CA THR A 54 20.40 -16.84 34.24
C THR A 54 20.03 -17.88 35.30
N GLU A 55 19.47 -19.01 34.87
CA GLU A 55 18.85 -20.00 35.76
C GLU A 55 19.87 -20.96 36.38
N PHE A 56 19.57 -21.49 37.58
CA PHE A 56 20.19 -22.72 38.07
C PHE A 56 19.25 -23.48 39.02
N HIS A 57 19.30 -24.82 38.98
CA HIS A 57 18.65 -25.70 39.98
C HIS A 57 19.49 -25.81 41.27
N PRO A 58 18.86 -26.12 42.43
CA PRO A 58 19.50 -26.06 43.75
C PRO A 58 20.25 -27.35 44.13
N GLY A 59 21.32 -27.25 44.95
CA GLY A 59 22.13 -28.43 45.30
C GLY A 59 23.25 -28.30 46.35
N GLY A 60 22.99 -27.72 47.53
CA GLY A 60 23.58 -28.15 48.83
C GLY A 60 25.10 -28.10 49.13
N HIS A 61 25.41 -27.37 50.22
CA HIS A 61 26.54 -27.56 51.16
C HIS A 61 27.99 -27.16 50.79
N SER A 62 28.75 -26.82 51.84
CA SER A 62 30.09 -26.20 51.88
C SER A 62 30.98 -26.97 52.89
N PRO A 63 32.23 -26.55 53.22
CA PRO A 63 33.29 -25.84 52.47
C PRO A 63 34.70 -26.53 52.62
N LEU A 64 35.78 -25.97 52.02
CA LEU A 64 37.13 -25.69 52.65
C LEU A 64 38.34 -25.54 51.66
N HIS A 65 39.34 -24.74 52.07
CA HIS A 65 40.79 -24.69 51.70
C HIS A 65 41.32 -24.45 50.24
N HIS A 66 41.51 -23.17 49.88
CA HIS A 66 42.80 -22.44 49.65
C HIS A 66 44.19 -23.18 49.63
N PRO A 67 45.30 -22.61 49.03
CA PRO A 67 45.44 -21.82 47.78
C PRO A 67 46.61 -22.27 46.78
N PRO A 68 47.71 -21.53 46.40
CA PRO A 68 47.91 -21.03 45.01
C PRO A 68 49.31 -21.36 44.30
N PRO A 69 50.01 -20.51 43.46
CA PRO A 69 50.55 -20.86 42.10
C PRO A 69 52.11 -20.63 41.98
N PRO A 70 52.81 -20.07 40.93
CA PRO A 70 52.51 -19.72 39.51
C PRO A 70 53.44 -20.22 38.32
N PRO A 71 54.50 -19.55 37.74
CA PRO A 71 54.75 -19.51 36.27
C PRO A 71 56.25 -19.73 35.84
N PRO A 72 56.92 -19.16 34.78
CA PRO A 72 56.54 -18.47 33.49
C PRO A 72 57.39 -18.79 32.19
N HIS A 73 57.10 -18.11 31.06
CA HIS A 73 57.98 -17.63 29.93
C HIS A 73 58.49 -18.48 28.70
N ALA A 74 57.95 -18.17 27.50
CA ALA A 74 58.57 -17.51 26.29
C ALA A 74 59.65 -18.12 25.31
N HIS A 75 59.24 -18.25 24.02
CA HIS A 75 59.87 -17.79 22.73
C HIS A 75 61.07 -18.46 21.95
N LEU A 76 60.97 -18.41 20.60
CA LEU A 76 62.02 -18.39 19.50
C LEU A 76 62.71 -19.74 19.09
N GLN A 77 63.19 -20.04 17.84
CA GLN A 77 63.25 -19.40 16.49
C GLN A 77 63.59 -20.42 15.32
N ALA A 78 63.40 -20.05 14.02
CA ALA A 78 64.33 -20.24 12.84
C ALA A 78 63.81 -20.77 11.44
N PHE A 79 64.35 -20.14 10.38
CA PHE A 79 64.28 -20.18 8.88
C PHE A 79 64.22 -21.55 8.11
N ILE A 80 63.59 -21.75 6.90
CA ILE A 80 63.62 -21.10 5.53
C ILE A 80 64.88 -21.50 4.69
N PRO A 81 64.77 -22.08 3.45
CA PRO A 81 64.45 -21.34 2.19
C PRO A 81 63.65 -22.07 1.06
N HIS A 82 63.49 -21.38 -0.09
CA HIS A 82 62.73 -21.66 -1.34
C HIS A 82 63.66 -22.08 -2.53
N PRO A 83 63.26 -22.32 -3.83
CA PRO A 83 62.13 -21.75 -4.61
C PRO A 83 61.39 -22.65 -5.69
N HIS A 84 60.47 -21.98 -6.43
CA HIS A 84 59.54 -22.34 -7.54
C HIS A 84 59.89 -23.37 -8.65
N ILE A 85 58.86 -24.02 -9.24
CA ILE A 85 58.33 -23.84 -10.64
C ILE A 85 57.05 -24.71 -10.91
N MET A 86 56.37 -24.55 -12.06
CA MET A 86 54.98 -24.96 -12.40
C MET A 86 54.78 -26.35 -13.09
N HIS A 87 53.58 -26.95 -12.88
CA HIS A 87 52.61 -27.64 -13.81
C HIS A 87 53.05 -28.60 -14.98
N PRO A 88 52.17 -29.50 -15.53
CA PRO A 88 50.91 -30.10 -15.02
C PRO A 88 50.85 -31.69 -15.10
N PRO A 89 49.90 -32.44 -15.76
CA PRO A 89 49.25 -33.65 -15.16
C PRO A 89 49.40 -34.93 -16.07
N PRO A 90 48.50 -35.96 -16.18
CA PRO A 90 47.27 -36.38 -15.44
C PRO A 90 47.09 -37.93 -15.16
N HIS A 91 45.91 -38.33 -14.62
CA HIS A 91 45.15 -39.60 -14.82
C HIS A 91 45.21 -40.86 -13.89
N LEU A 92 43.97 -41.35 -13.58
CA LEU A 92 43.42 -42.75 -13.60
C LEU A 92 43.38 -43.70 -12.36
N TYR A 93 42.39 -44.63 -12.43
CA TYR A 93 41.96 -45.71 -11.51
C TYR A 93 41.42 -45.29 -10.12
N SER A 94 40.55 -46.00 -9.35
CA SER A 94 39.64 -47.19 -9.41
C SER A 94 39.59 -47.74 -7.96
N GLY A 95 38.56 -48.37 -7.37
CA GLY A 95 37.25 -48.85 -7.82
C GLY A 95 36.60 -49.71 -6.70
N MET A 96 35.63 -50.60 -7.04
CA MET A 96 34.84 -51.49 -6.14
C MET A 96 33.79 -50.78 -5.26
N ALA A 97 32.63 -51.36 -4.88
CA ALA A 97 31.79 -52.49 -5.34
C ALA A 97 30.42 -52.40 -4.60
N GLY A 98 29.33 -53.11 -4.93
CA GLY A 98 29.00 -54.01 -6.04
C GLY A 98 27.83 -54.97 -5.65
N GLY A 99 26.87 -55.22 -6.55
CA GLY A 99 25.70 -56.09 -6.32
C GLY A 99 24.83 -56.25 -7.58
N THR A 100 24.18 -57.40 -7.78
CA THR A 100 23.74 -57.89 -9.12
C THR A 100 22.27 -58.32 -9.20
N GLY A 101 21.64 -58.16 -10.38
CA GLY A 101 20.34 -58.73 -10.74
C GLY A 101 19.79 -58.18 -12.06
N ASP A 102 19.89 -58.94 -13.15
CA ASP A 102 19.57 -58.49 -14.52
C ASP A 102 18.09 -58.59 -14.92
N MET A 103 17.67 -57.76 -15.91
CA MET A 103 16.85 -58.13 -17.10
C MET A 103 16.52 -56.90 -17.98
N ASN A 104 16.80 -56.97 -19.29
CA ASN A 104 16.42 -56.01 -20.36
C ASN A 104 16.66 -56.71 -21.72
N PRO A 105 15.85 -56.53 -22.81
CA PRO A 105 16.23 -55.56 -23.86
C PRO A 105 15.12 -54.98 -24.80
N GLN A 106 15.28 -53.70 -25.21
CA GLN A 106 14.90 -53.07 -26.53
C GLN A 106 13.38 -52.92 -26.85
N TYR A 107 12.87 -52.09 -27.80
CA TYR A 107 13.34 -51.33 -29.00
C TYR A 107 12.95 -49.81 -28.90
N ILE A 108 13.72 -48.79 -29.33
CA ILE A 108 13.92 -48.18 -30.70
C ILE A 108 12.62 -47.51 -31.27
N SER A 109 12.55 -46.28 -31.83
CA SER A 109 13.51 -45.30 -32.44
C SER A 109 13.08 -43.80 -32.23
N GLN A 110 13.98 -42.79 -32.11
CA GLN A 110 14.44 -41.79 -33.15
C GLN A 110 13.38 -40.80 -33.74
N TYR A 111 13.64 -39.54 -34.17
CA TYR A 111 14.69 -38.49 -33.97
C TYR A 111 14.14 -37.07 -34.39
N HIS A 112 14.86 -35.98 -34.08
CA HIS A 112 14.70 -34.59 -34.61
C HIS A 112 15.51 -34.38 -35.94
N PRO A 113 15.61 -33.21 -36.67
CA PRO A 113 15.39 -31.79 -36.28
C PRO A 113 14.84 -30.76 -37.36
N ALA A 114 14.87 -29.46 -37.00
CA ALA A 114 15.29 -28.26 -37.80
C ALA A 114 14.38 -27.44 -38.77
N HIS A 115 14.25 -26.14 -38.44
CA HIS A 115 14.41 -24.87 -39.21
C HIS A 115 13.97 -24.70 -40.69
N THR A 116 13.42 -23.51 -41.03
CA THR A 116 14.11 -22.41 -41.78
C THR A 116 13.26 -21.10 -41.83
N THR A 117 13.90 -19.94 -42.03
CA THR A 117 13.37 -18.54 -41.95
C THR A 117 13.06 -17.92 -43.33
N ILE A 118 12.39 -16.75 -43.40
CA ILE A 118 12.74 -15.60 -44.31
C ILE A 118 11.92 -14.29 -44.02
N TYR A 119 12.62 -13.16 -44.16
CA TYR A 119 12.34 -11.70 -44.35
C TYR A 119 10.96 -11.23 -44.90
N SER A 120 10.50 -9.95 -44.79
CA SER A 120 10.91 -8.71 -44.05
C SER A 120 9.98 -7.49 -44.30
N GLU A 121 10.03 -6.46 -43.44
CA GLU A 121 9.83 -4.99 -43.71
C GLU A 121 8.50 -4.45 -44.34
N GLN A 122 8.09 -3.17 -44.23
CA GLN A 122 8.11 -2.18 -43.12
C GLN A 122 7.07 -1.04 -43.39
N ASP A 123 6.57 -0.39 -42.33
CA ASP A 123 5.91 0.95 -42.24
C ASP A 123 4.85 1.46 -43.24
N THR A 124 3.69 1.91 -42.71
CA THR A 124 3.06 3.23 -43.03
C THR A 124 1.94 3.59 -42.03
N HIS A 125 1.61 4.89 -41.91
CA HIS A 125 0.65 5.47 -40.94
C HIS A 125 -0.50 6.26 -41.64
N PRO A 126 -1.54 6.77 -40.93
CA PRO A 126 -2.94 6.81 -41.41
C PRO A 126 -3.33 8.09 -42.18
N PRO A 127 -4.62 8.27 -42.61
CA PRO A 127 -5.54 9.07 -41.78
C PRO A 127 -7.08 8.84 -41.94
N HIS A 128 -7.85 9.53 -41.08
CA HIS A 128 -9.25 10.00 -41.22
C HIS A 128 -10.46 9.03 -41.23
N GLY A 129 -11.61 9.59 -40.81
CA GLY A 129 -12.96 8.99 -40.85
C GLY A 129 -14.00 9.95 -40.22
N ARG A 130 -15.31 9.73 -40.46
CA ARG A 130 -16.41 10.40 -39.73
C ARG A 130 -17.81 9.85 -40.08
N ALA A 131 -18.59 9.50 -39.06
CA ALA A 131 -20.06 9.60 -39.01
C ALA A 131 -20.54 9.40 -37.55
N ALA A 132 -21.61 10.05 -37.14
CA ALA A 132 -22.23 9.88 -35.82
C ALA A 132 -23.69 10.36 -35.84
N PHE A 133 -24.60 9.74 -35.06
CA PHE A 133 -25.73 10.43 -34.39
C PHE A 133 -26.52 9.52 -33.41
N ALA A 134 -26.97 10.15 -32.31
CA ALA A 134 -28.24 9.95 -31.57
C ALA A 134 -28.55 8.70 -30.68
N HIS A 135 -28.77 9.01 -29.39
CA HIS A 135 -29.88 8.60 -28.46
C HIS A 135 -30.21 7.11 -28.20
N ARG A 136 -30.09 6.52 -26.99
CA ARG A 136 -30.50 6.88 -25.59
C ARG A 136 -31.93 6.45 -25.17
N ASP A 137 -31.97 5.53 -24.19
CA ASP A 137 -32.94 5.25 -23.08
C ASP A 137 -34.29 4.49 -23.20
N GLU A 138 -34.53 3.76 -22.10
CA GLU A 138 -35.76 3.36 -21.37
C GLU A 138 -36.62 2.08 -21.66
N ARG A 139 -36.86 1.36 -20.54
CA ARG A 139 -38.03 0.53 -20.09
C ARG A 139 -38.22 -0.94 -20.48
N ALA A 140 -37.98 -1.81 -19.47
CA ALA A 140 -39.01 -2.51 -18.63
C ALA A 140 -40.18 -3.29 -19.29
N SER A 141 -40.78 -4.34 -18.69
CA SER A 141 -40.49 -5.23 -17.54
C SER A 141 -41.68 -6.21 -17.36
N LYS A 142 -41.47 -7.48 -16.92
CA LYS A 142 -42.30 -8.20 -15.92
C LYS A 142 -42.01 -9.71 -15.77
N THR A 143 -41.88 -10.15 -14.50
CA THR A 143 -42.15 -11.51 -13.94
C THR A 143 -41.40 -12.73 -14.53
N TYR A 144 -40.97 -13.71 -13.75
CA TYR A 144 -41.65 -14.28 -12.57
C TYR A 144 -40.66 -14.80 -11.51
N GLU A 145 -40.49 -14.07 -10.40
CA GLU A 145 -39.95 -14.68 -9.16
C GLU A 145 -41.09 -15.38 -8.41
N ARG A 146 -40.86 -16.60 -7.91
CA ARG A 146 -41.73 -17.20 -6.91
C ARG A 146 -41.04 -18.20 -5.97
N LEU A 147 -40.30 -17.62 -5.02
CA LEU A 147 -40.09 -18.15 -3.65
C LEU A 147 -39.21 -19.43 -3.54
N GLN A 148 -38.54 -19.74 -2.41
CA GLN A 148 -38.61 -19.19 -1.05
C GLN A 148 -37.20 -18.98 -0.43
N LYS A 149 -37.07 -18.01 0.49
CA LYS A 149 -36.23 -18.15 1.69
C LYS A 149 -36.68 -17.20 2.81
N LYS A 150 -36.93 -17.74 4.02
CA LYS A 150 -37.28 -17.02 5.27
C LYS A 150 -38.66 -16.30 5.22
N LEU A 151 -39.27 -15.89 6.34
CA LEU A 151 -38.82 -15.83 7.75
C LEU A 151 -39.90 -16.35 8.73
N LYS A 152 -39.67 -16.18 10.03
CA LYS A 152 -40.52 -16.58 11.16
C LYS A 152 -41.03 -15.30 11.87
N GLU A 153 -42.10 -15.45 12.67
CA GLU A 153 -42.70 -14.42 13.57
C GLU A 153 -43.62 -13.36 12.92
N ARG A 154 -44.66 -12.82 13.58
CA ARG A 154 -45.53 -13.34 14.68
C ARG A 154 -46.76 -12.42 14.90
N GLN A 155 -47.99 -12.95 14.71
CA GLN A 155 -49.30 -12.37 15.14
C GLN A 155 -49.70 -10.98 14.54
N GLY A 156 -50.98 -10.59 14.45
CA GLY A 156 -52.22 -11.38 14.57
C GLY A 156 -53.42 -10.66 15.20
N THR A 157 -54.30 -10.05 14.39
CA THR A 157 -55.64 -9.52 14.75
C THR A 157 -56.55 -9.52 13.51
N GLY A 158 -57.87 -9.79 13.58
CA GLY A 158 -58.68 -10.30 14.70
C GLY A 158 -60.17 -10.45 14.34
N GLY A 159 -60.90 -11.31 15.07
CA GLY A 159 -62.36 -11.52 14.97
C GLY A 159 -62.80 -12.58 13.95
N GLY A 160 -63.65 -13.56 14.28
CA GLY A 160 -64.21 -14.00 15.57
C GLY A 160 -65.12 -15.23 15.34
N GLY A 161 -65.54 -16.01 16.35
CA GLY A 161 -65.29 -15.99 17.80
C GLY A 161 -65.99 -17.19 18.49
N GLY A 162 -65.73 -17.42 19.78
CA GLY A 162 -66.32 -18.53 20.57
C GLY A 162 -65.26 -19.30 21.38
N GLY A 163 -65.09 -18.96 22.66
CA GLY A 163 -63.96 -19.45 23.49
C GLY A 163 -64.24 -20.73 24.29
N GLY A 164 -63.20 -21.29 24.94
CA GLY A 164 -63.32 -22.52 25.76
C GLY A 164 -62.01 -23.11 26.32
N MET A 165 -61.22 -22.32 27.05
CA MET A 165 -60.14 -22.69 28.00
C MET A 165 -59.47 -24.11 28.02
N ALA A 166 -58.13 -24.06 27.93
CA ALA A 166 -57.14 -24.65 28.88
C ALA A 166 -56.56 -26.08 28.74
N LEU A 167 -55.22 -26.11 28.89
CA LEU A 167 -54.33 -27.11 29.52
C LEU A 167 -54.09 -28.52 28.91
N SER A 168 -52.95 -28.62 28.20
CA SER A 168 -51.84 -29.59 28.40
C SER A 168 -52.03 -31.12 28.35
N LYS A 169 -51.03 -31.73 27.67
CA LYS A 169 -50.58 -33.14 27.69
C LYS A 169 -51.25 -34.16 26.75
N ASP A 170 -50.35 -34.97 26.17
CA ASP A 170 -50.45 -36.35 25.69
C ASP A 170 -51.46 -36.72 24.58
N SER A 171 -51.19 -37.83 23.89
CA SER A 171 -51.90 -38.36 22.73
C SER A 171 -51.66 -39.89 22.66
N PRO A 172 -52.46 -40.71 21.94
CA PRO A 172 -53.68 -40.41 21.17
C PRO A 172 -54.89 -41.30 21.56
N PRO A 173 -56.10 -40.95 21.08
CA PRO A 173 -57.09 -41.93 20.58
C PRO A 173 -57.80 -41.41 19.29
N PRO A 174 -58.84 -42.05 18.68
CA PRO A 174 -59.61 -43.22 19.14
C PRO A 174 -59.95 -44.31 18.09
N SER A 175 -60.54 -45.40 18.58
CA SER A 175 -61.30 -46.42 17.85
C SER A 175 -62.83 -46.24 18.02
N PRO A 176 -63.70 -46.81 17.15
CA PRO A 176 -65.15 -46.73 17.31
C PRO A 176 -65.83 -47.98 17.90
N GLN A 177 -66.63 -47.74 18.95
CA GLN A 177 -67.87 -48.45 19.36
C GLN A 177 -67.83 -49.83 20.07
N LYS A 178 -68.93 -50.11 20.78
CA LYS A 178 -69.16 -51.21 21.76
C LYS A 178 -70.59 -51.75 21.66
N SER A 179 -70.79 -53.03 21.96
CA SER A 179 -71.91 -53.54 22.78
C SER A 179 -71.67 -55.02 23.17
N ARG A 180 -72.29 -55.63 24.19
CA ARG A 180 -72.70 -55.18 25.54
C ARG A 180 -73.15 -56.43 26.33
N GLY A 181 -72.46 -56.83 27.40
CA GLY A 181 -72.92 -57.93 28.27
C GLY A 181 -71.86 -58.41 29.26
N THR A 182 -72.25 -58.66 30.51
CA THR A 182 -71.40 -59.21 31.60
C THR A 182 -72.05 -60.48 32.16
N PRO A 183 -71.28 -61.37 32.84
CA PRO A 183 -71.71 -62.74 33.16
C PRO A 183 -72.50 -62.84 34.48
N PRO A 184 -72.91 -64.06 34.85
CA PRO A 184 -72.61 -64.53 36.21
C PRO A 184 -71.99 -65.94 36.25
N SER A 185 -71.78 -66.44 37.47
CA SER A 185 -70.90 -67.57 37.83
C SER A 185 -71.61 -68.79 38.43
N GLY A 186 -71.04 -69.98 38.21
CA GLY A 186 -70.99 -71.07 39.21
C GLY A 186 -72.21 -72.00 39.33
N GLY A 187 -71.94 -73.29 39.62
CA GLY A 187 -72.96 -74.32 39.91
C GLY A 187 -72.38 -75.73 39.85
N ASP A 188 -72.65 -76.54 40.89
CA ASP A 188 -72.06 -77.88 41.10
C ASP A 188 -73.02 -79.06 40.78
N LEU A 189 -72.46 -80.28 40.79
CA LEU A 189 -73.11 -81.57 41.08
C LEU A 189 -74.16 -82.17 40.11
N GLN A 190 -73.65 -82.84 39.08
CA GLN A 190 -73.71 -84.32 38.91
C GLN A 190 -75.04 -85.09 39.15
N ASN A 191 -75.68 -85.55 38.07
CA ASN A 191 -76.46 -86.81 37.84
C ASN A 191 -77.29 -86.61 36.53
N GLY A 192 -77.67 -87.61 35.72
CA GLY A 192 -77.45 -89.06 35.69
C GLY A 192 -78.49 -89.72 34.76
N LEU A 193 -78.19 -90.88 34.15
CA LEU A 193 -79.01 -91.59 33.12
C LEU A 193 -79.06 -90.87 31.73
N GLY A 194 -79.16 -91.53 30.57
CA GLY A 194 -79.00 -92.97 30.26
C GLY A 194 -79.79 -93.40 28.99
N GLY A 195 -79.13 -93.94 27.95
CA GLY A 195 -79.83 -94.49 26.78
C GLY A 195 -78.98 -94.76 25.52
N LYS A 196 -79.24 -95.91 24.88
CA LYS A 196 -78.77 -96.39 23.56
C LYS A 196 -79.01 -95.31 22.47
N GLY A 197 -78.23 -95.11 21.40
CA GLY A 197 -77.61 -96.06 20.45
C GLY A 197 -78.24 -95.82 19.05
N ALA A 198 -77.62 -96.07 17.89
CA ALA A 198 -76.31 -96.62 17.54
C ALA A 198 -75.83 -96.09 16.16
N GLU A 199 -74.64 -96.52 15.72
CA GLU A 199 -74.05 -96.74 14.36
C GLU A 199 -74.73 -96.22 13.06
N GLU A 200 -74.09 -96.18 11.88
CA GLU A 200 -72.72 -95.82 11.43
C GLU A 200 -72.72 -95.83 9.86
N GLN A 201 -71.83 -95.04 9.25
CA GLN A 201 -71.39 -94.95 7.83
C GLN A 201 -72.01 -95.83 6.70
N ALA A 202 -72.55 -95.12 5.70
CA ALA A 202 -72.22 -95.17 4.25
C ALA A 202 -72.48 -96.40 3.31
N GLN A 203 -73.34 -96.15 2.30
CA GLN A 203 -73.23 -96.48 0.85
C GLN A 203 -73.11 -97.97 0.35
N PRO A 204 -73.36 -98.28 -0.94
CA PRO A 204 -74.06 -97.57 -2.02
C PRO A 204 -75.23 -98.40 -2.65
N SER A 205 -75.63 -98.05 -3.88
CA SER A 205 -76.80 -98.52 -4.64
C SER A 205 -76.68 -99.87 -5.36
N THR A 206 -77.81 -100.57 -5.56
CA THR A 206 -78.39 -100.90 -6.90
C THR A 206 -79.80 -101.51 -6.75
N ALA A 207 -80.49 -101.80 -7.85
CA ALA A 207 -81.89 -102.25 -7.87
C ALA A 207 -82.12 -103.40 -8.90
N VAL A 208 -83.24 -104.13 -8.76
CA VAL A 208 -84.17 -104.64 -9.82
C VAL A 208 -85.03 -105.81 -9.30
N THR A 209 -86.31 -105.50 -9.04
CA THR A 209 -87.55 -106.22 -9.43
C THR A 209 -87.65 -107.76 -9.42
N ALA A 210 -88.62 -108.33 -8.66
CA ALA A 210 -89.75 -109.18 -9.15
C ALA A 210 -90.26 -110.29 -8.19
N LEU A 211 -91.57 -110.22 -7.87
CA LEU A 211 -92.57 -111.32 -7.73
C LEU A 211 -92.33 -112.55 -6.80
N GLY A 212 -93.27 -112.75 -5.86
CA GLY A 212 -93.45 -114.00 -5.09
C GLY A 212 -94.79 -114.03 -4.34
N LYS A 213 -95.79 -114.75 -4.87
CA LYS A 213 -97.22 -114.67 -4.47
C LYS A 213 -97.63 -115.66 -3.36
N SER A 214 -98.43 -115.16 -2.40
CA SER A 214 -99.75 -115.72 -2.00
C SER A 214 -99.78 -117.08 -1.23
N PRO A 215 -100.94 -117.59 -0.72
CA PRO A 215 -102.32 -117.09 -0.90
C PRO A 215 -103.20 -116.96 0.37
N GLU A 216 -104.38 -116.36 0.17
CA GLU A 216 -105.57 -116.57 1.01
C GLU A 216 -106.17 -117.98 0.78
N ARG A 217 -107.05 -118.46 1.67
CA ARG A 217 -108.52 -118.31 1.48
C ARG A 217 -109.31 -119.27 2.37
N GLY A 218 -110.20 -118.73 3.19
CA GLY A 218 -111.38 -119.47 3.66
C GLY A 218 -112.56 -119.22 2.72
N LYS A 219 -113.17 -120.29 2.22
CA LYS A 219 -114.54 -120.28 1.71
C LYS A 219 -115.10 -121.70 1.79
N GLU A 220 -116.15 -121.86 2.60
CA GLU A 220 -117.00 -123.04 2.54
C GLU A 220 -117.83 -123.01 1.25
N THR A 221 -118.12 -124.17 0.69
CA THR A 221 -119.12 -124.36 -0.38
C THR A 221 -119.74 -125.75 -0.20
N GLU A 222 -120.92 -125.97 -0.77
CA GLU A 222 -121.92 -126.93 -0.28
C GLU A 222 -121.51 -128.42 -0.30
N SER A 223 -122.14 -129.16 0.61
CA SER A 223 -122.11 -130.62 0.73
C SER A 223 -122.92 -131.34 -0.35
N GLY A 224 -122.53 -132.56 -0.72
CA GLY A 224 -123.46 -133.53 -1.33
C GLY A 224 -122.79 -134.73 -2.02
N GLU A 225 -122.83 -135.88 -1.34
CA GLU A 225 -122.93 -137.26 -1.90
C GLU A 225 -121.88 -137.72 -2.96
N LEU A 226 -121.16 -138.85 -2.82
CA LEU A 226 -121.11 -139.96 -1.83
C LEU A 226 -119.69 -140.54 -1.80
N ASP A 227 -119.29 -141.16 -0.68
CA ASP A 227 -118.58 -142.47 -0.63
C ASP A 227 -118.19 -142.82 0.83
N GLU A 228 -118.68 -143.95 1.36
CA GLU A 228 -118.42 -144.37 2.75
C GLU A 228 -116.99 -144.91 2.97
N GLU A 229 -116.27 -145.34 1.92
CA GLU A 229 -114.87 -145.81 2.03
C GLU A 229 -113.93 -144.75 2.63
N ALA A 230 -114.08 -143.49 2.22
CA ALA A 230 -113.28 -142.38 2.73
C ALA A 230 -113.44 -142.18 4.25
N LYS A 231 -114.60 -142.53 4.78
CA LYS A 231 -114.99 -142.44 6.19
C LYS A 231 -114.32 -143.53 7.02
N ALA A 232 -114.36 -144.78 6.53
CA ALA A 232 -113.65 -145.91 7.13
C ALA A 232 -112.13 -145.70 7.14
N LEU A 233 -111.56 -145.12 6.06
CA LEU A 233 -110.15 -144.77 6.02
C LEU A 233 -109.79 -143.65 7.01
N GLN A 234 -110.67 -142.67 7.18
CA GLN A 234 -110.49 -141.58 8.14
C GLN A 234 -110.55 -142.06 9.60
N GLU A 235 -111.40 -143.04 9.94
CA GLU A 235 -111.37 -143.69 11.27
C GLU A 235 -110.10 -144.52 11.48
N ARG A 236 -109.65 -145.29 10.47
CA ARG A 236 -108.35 -145.99 10.52
C ARG A 236 -107.21 -145.02 10.81
N LEU A 237 -107.13 -143.90 10.08
CA LEU A 237 -106.13 -142.84 10.30
C LEU A 237 -106.14 -142.25 11.72
N ASN A 238 -107.30 -142.15 12.35
CA ASN A 238 -107.45 -141.59 13.70
C ASN A 238 -106.95 -142.54 14.81
N SER A 239 -106.61 -143.80 14.51
CA SER A 239 -106.18 -144.79 15.50
C SER A 239 -104.67 -144.76 15.85
N ILE A 240 -103.91 -143.78 15.35
CA ILE A 240 -102.46 -143.67 15.62
C ILE A 240 -102.15 -143.47 17.11
N CYS A 241 -101.29 -144.35 17.64
CA CYS A 241 -100.82 -144.28 19.02
C CYS A 241 -99.75 -143.20 19.24
N LYS A 242 -99.65 -142.71 20.48
CA LYS A 242 -98.62 -141.75 20.91
C LYS A 242 -97.18 -142.28 20.67
N PRO A 243 -96.22 -141.40 20.32
CA PRO A 243 -94.83 -141.80 20.17
C PRO A 243 -94.18 -142.20 21.51
N VAL A 244 -93.15 -143.03 21.40
CA VAL A 244 -92.26 -143.45 22.50
C VAL A 244 -90.89 -142.81 22.29
N VAL A 245 -90.32 -142.23 23.36
CA VAL A 245 -88.95 -141.71 23.37
C VAL A 245 -87.97 -142.86 23.59
N THR A 246 -86.94 -142.95 22.73
CA THR A 246 -85.94 -144.05 22.74
C THR A 246 -84.55 -143.61 23.22
N ASP A 247 -84.17 -142.36 23.00
CA ASP A 247 -82.92 -141.74 23.49
C ASP A 247 -83.13 -140.24 23.77
N ILE A 248 -82.39 -139.67 24.73
CA ILE A 248 -82.42 -138.24 25.10
C ILE A 248 -81.00 -137.73 25.29
N GLN A 249 -80.65 -136.68 24.55
CA GLN A 249 -79.33 -136.05 24.57
C GLN A 249 -79.44 -134.60 25.07
N ALA A 250 -78.31 -133.94 25.29
CA ALA A 250 -78.30 -132.53 25.72
C ALA A 250 -78.87 -131.57 24.67
N ARG A 251 -78.88 -131.96 23.38
CA ARG A 251 -79.44 -131.16 22.28
C ARG A 251 -80.28 -131.98 21.28
N GLY A 252 -80.84 -133.12 21.69
CA GLY A 252 -81.62 -133.97 20.79
C GLY A 252 -82.47 -135.05 21.49
N VAL A 253 -83.32 -135.72 20.73
CA VAL A 253 -84.19 -136.83 21.15
C VAL A 253 -84.39 -137.82 20.00
N SER A 254 -84.57 -139.11 20.31
CA SER A 254 -85.02 -140.13 19.35
C SER A 254 -86.40 -140.67 19.72
N LEU A 255 -87.22 -140.99 18.71
CA LEU A 255 -88.66 -141.25 18.81
C LEU A 255 -89.09 -142.42 17.91
N SER A 256 -90.14 -143.15 18.30
CA SER A 256 -90.77 -144.22 17.49
C SER A 256 -92.28 -144.39 17.74
N TRP A 257 -93.04 -144.89 16.76
CA TRP A 257 -94.50 -145.08 16.82
C TRP A 257 -94.97 -146.30 16.00
N VAL A 258 -96.29 -146.50 15.85
CA VAL A 258 -96.91 -147.70 15.22
C VAL A 258 -98.03 -147.30 14.25
N ALA A 259 -98.22 -148.09 13.19
CA ALA A 259 -99.20 -147.87 12.11
C ALA A 259 -100.67 -148.26 12.46
N PRO A 260 -101.67 -147.79 11.69
CA PRO A 260 -103.11 -147.95 12.02
C PRO A 260 -103.80 -149.15 11.33
N SER A 261 -104.79 -149.77 12.00
CA SER A 261 -105.41 -151.07 11.62
C SER A 261 -106.92 -151.02 11.28
N ARG A 262 -107.44 -152.06 10.59
CA ARG A 262 -108.89 -152.30 10.37
C ARG A 262 -109.58 -152.86 11.63
N THR A 263 -110.91 -152.76 11.68
CA THR A 263 -111.81 -153.25 12.74
C THR A 263 -112.56 -154.52 12.33
N GLU A 264 -113.06 -155.30 13.31
CA GLU A 264 -113.77 -156.57 13.09
C GLU A 264 -115.30 -156.37 13.05
N GLY A 265 -115.99 -156.89 12.01
CA GLY A 265 -117.44 -157.13 12.05
C GLY A 265 -118.27 -156.77 10.80
N ASP A 266 -118.08 -157.50 9.70
CA ASP A 266 -119.07 -157.64 8.59
C ASP A 266 -118.93 -159.04 7.95
N ASP A 267 -119.96 -159.53 7.25
CA ASP A 267 -120.10 -160.94 6.80
C ASP A 267 -119.15 -161.36 5.64
N GLU A 268 -118.85 -162.67 5.54
CA GLU A 268 -117.99 -163.25 4.49
C GLU A 268 -118.59 -163.12 3.07
N PRO A 269 -117.78 -162.80 2.03
CA PRO A 269 -118.22 -162.74 0.64
C PRO A 269 -118.42 -164.14 0.04
N LYS A 270 -119.30 -164.22 -0.97
CA LYS A 270 -119.49 -165.45 -1.77
C LYS A 270 -118.48 -165.50 -2.92
N GLU A 271 -117.97 -166.70 -3.21
CA GLU A 271 -116.95 -166.96 -4.24
C GLU A 271 -117.31 -166.33 -5.60
N GLY A 272 -116.49 -165.41 -6.12
CA GLY A 272 -116.68 -164.90 -7.48
C GLY A 272 -115.89 -163.64 -7.91
N GLU A 273 -115.53 -162.73 -7.00
CA GLU A 273 -114.94 -161.42 -7.35
C GLU A 273 -113.52 -161.20 -6.76
N GLU A 274 -112.74 -160.30 -7.36
CA GLU A 274 -111.33 -160.03 -7.00
C GLU A 274 -111.19 -158.88 -5.97
N ASP A 275 -110.20 -158.97 -5.09
CA ASP A 275 -110.05 -158.16 -3.85
C ASP A 275 -109.19 -156.88 -4.06
N PRO A 276 -109.62 -155.67 -3.63
CA PRO A 276 -108.89 -154.41 -3.84
C PRO A 276 -107.68 -154.18 -2.89
N ALA A 277 -106.71 -153.40 -3.35
CA ALA A 277 -105.40 -153.24 -2.71
C ALA A 277 -105.38 -152.31 -1.46
N GLU A 278 -104.44 -152.56 -0.54
CA GLU A 278 -104.27 -151.76 0.69
C GLU A 278 -103.65 -150.35 0.49
N PRO A 279 -104.01 -149.37 1.34
CA PRO A 279 -103.53 -147.98 1.28
C PRO A 279 -102.22 -147.74 2.07
N SER A 280 -101.41 -146.78 1.61
CA SER A 280 -100.11 -146.41 2.21
C SER A 280 -100.16 -145.12 3.05
N PHE A 281 -99.48 -145.11 4.21
CA PHE A 281 -99.50 -143.99 5.17
C PHE A 281 -98.19 -143.18 5.21
N THR A 282 -98.28 -141.90 5.56
CA THR A 282 -97.18 -141.01 5.98
C THR A 282 -97.43 -140.46 7.40
N TYR A 283 -96.37 -139.98 8.06
CA TYR A 283 -96.41 -139.54 9.46
C TYR A 283 -95.72 -138.19 9.67
N GLU A 284 -96.45 -137.19 10.17
CA GLU A 284 -95.87 -135.90 10.60
C GLU A 284 -95.62 -135.88 12.11
N VAL A 285 -94.39 -135.50 12.51
CA VAL A 285 -93.96 -135.33 13.90
C VAL A 285 -93.87 -133.84 14.22
N SER A 286 -94.58 -133.42 15.27
CA SER A 286 -94.61 -132.01 15.69
C SER A 286 -94.21 -131.83 17.16
N VAL A 287 -93.42 -130.78 17.43
CA VAL A 287 -92.75 -130.50 18.71
C VAL A 287 -93.14 -129.14 19.32
N SER A 288 -93.34 -129.12 20.63
CA SER A 288 -93.59 -127.93 21.48
C SER A 288 -92.59 -127.89 22.63
N TYR A 289 -92.15 -126.69 23.03
CA TYR A 289 -91.42 -126.43 24.29
C TYR A 289 -92.16 -125.40 25.18
N SER A 290 -93.45 -125.17 24.91
CA SER A 290 -94.29 -124.20 25.62
C SER A 290 -95.48 -124.87 26.31
N GLY A 291 -95.26 -126.04 26.92
CA GLY A 291 -96.31 -126.89 27.52
C GLY A 291 -97.01 -127.81 26.52
N LYS A 292 -97.79 -128.76 27.06
CA LYS A 292 -98.54 -129.77 26.29
C LYS A 292 -99.58 -129.17 25.35
N ASP A 293 -100.20 -128.06 25.74
CA ASP A 293 -101.18 -127.31 24.93
C ASP A 293 -100.52 -126.17 24.12
N GLY A 294 -99.19 -126.22 24.01
CA GLY A 294 -98.38 -125.21 23.35
C GLY A 294 -98.49 -125.23 21.82
N LYS A 295 -97.88 -124.23 21.17
CA LYS A 295 -97.81 -124.19 19.70
C LYS A 295 -96.76 -125.18 19.19
N TYR A 296 -97.21 -126.39 18.89
CA TYR A 296 -96.43 -127.37 18.14
C TYR A 296 -96.00 -126.80 16.79
N LYS A 297 -94.76 -127.12 16.40
CA LYS A 297 -94.24 -126.92 15.04
C LYS A 297 -93.92 -128.29 14.44
N SER A 298 -94.19 -128.49 13.16
CA SER A 298 -93.64 -129.63 12.42
C SER A 298 -92.11 -129.61 12.49
N ALA A 299 -91.50 -130.77 12.72
CA ALA A 299 -90.04 -130.93 12.83
C ALA A 299 -89.50 -132.12 12.03
N TYR A 300 -90.36 -133.06 11.63
CA TYR A 300 -90.04 -134.20 10.77
C TYR A 300 -91.33 -134.69 10.12
N SER A 301 -91.28 -135.19 8.89
CA SER A 301 -92.44 -135.80 8.21
C SER A 301 -91.96 -136.77 7.13
N ASP A 302 -92.32 -138.06 7.26
CA ASP A 302 -91.84 -139.14 6.38
C ASP A 302 -92.77 -140.39 6.46
N VAL A 303 -92.47 -141.46 5.72
CA VAL A 303 -93.13 -142.78 5.83
C VAL A 303 -92.59 -143.65 6.98
N GLU A 304 -91.44 -143.30 7.55
CA GLU A 304 -90.82 -144.08 8.63
C GLU A 304 -91.63 -144.05 9.94
N LEU A 305 -91.46 -145.09 10.76
CA LEU A 305 -92.07 -145.21 12.10
C LEU A 305 -91.16 -144.67 13.22
N SER A 306 -90.14 -143.87 12.89
CA SER A 306 -89.17 -143.30 13.82
C SER A 306 -88.60 -141.97 13.33
N ALA A 307 -88.09 -141.16 14.26
CA ALA A 307 -87.41 -139.90 13.96
C ALA A 307 -86.39 -139.52 15.05
N THR A 308 -85.33 -138.79 14.67
CA THR A 308 -84.39 -138.16 15.60
C THR A 308 -84.42 -136.64 15.40
N LEU A 309 -84.70 -135.88 16.46
CA LEU A 309 -84.67 -134.41 16.43
C LEU A 309 -83.38 -133.91 17.07
N GLN A 310 -82.77 -132.87 16.47
CA GLN A 310 -81.54 -132.23 16.95
C GLN A 310 -81.77 -130.72 17.19
N ASP A 311 -80.72 -129.98 17.57
CA ASP A 311 -80.74 -128.56 17.95
C ASP A 311 -81.78 -128.18 19.02
N LEU A 312 -82.12 -129.14 19.89
CA LEU A 312 -82.91 -128.87 21.08
C LEU A 312 -82.07 -128.09 22.11
N ARG A 313 -82.73 -127.28 22.93
CA ARG A 313 -82.08 -126.55 24.02
C ARG A 313 -81.72 -127.52 25.15
N PRO A 314 -80.53 -127.42 25.77
CA PRO A 314 -80.21 -128.15 27.00
C PRO A 314 -81.16 -127.85 28.16
N ALA A 315 -81.31 -128.81 29.08
CA ALA A 315 -82.12 -128.70 30.31
C ALA A 315 -83.52 -128.07 30.09
N THR A 316 -84.20 -128.44 29.01
CA THR A 316 -85.47 -127.85 28.58
C THR A 316 -86.52 -128.94 28.36
N ASP A 317 -87.74 -128.69 28.84
CA ASP A 317 -88.89 -129.57 28.63
C ASP A 317 -89.46 -129.45 27.22
N TYR A 318 -89.67 -130.59 26.58
CA TYR A 318 -90.23 -130.73 25.24
C TYR A 318 -91.41 -131.72 25.23
N HIS A 319 -92.37 -131.46 24.35
CA HIS A 319 -93.52 -132.31 24.08
C HIS A 319 -93.60 -132.61 22.59
N VAL A 320 -93.86 -133.87 22.22
CA VAL A 320 -93.90 -134.31 20.81
C VAL A 320 -95.11 -135.21 20.56
N ARG A 321 -95.77 -135.04 19.41
CA ARG A 321 -96.91 -135.85 18.94
C ARG A 321 -96.75 -136.20 17.46
N VAL A 322 -97.44 -137.26 17.02
CA VAL A 322 -97.37 -137.76 15.63
C VAL A 322 -98.77 -137.81 15.02
N GLN A 323 -98.90 -137.49 13.73
CA GLN A 323 -100.15 -137.50 12.98
C GLN A 323 -100.00 -138.41 11.75
N ALA A 324 -100.91 -139.38 11.58
CA ALA A 324 -100.95 -140.22 10.38
C ALA A 324 -101.71 -139.53 9.25
N MET A 325 -101.32 -139.77 8.00
CA MET A 325 -101.92 -139.20 6.80
C MET A 325 -102.00 -140.26 5.69
N CYS A 326 -103.02 -140.19 4.83
CA CYS A 326 -103.13 -141.04 3.63
C CYS A 326 -103.73 -140.22 2.48
N ASN A 327 -102.99 -140.09 1.38
CA ASN A 327 -103.36 -139.23 0.25
C ASN A 327 -103.69 -137.80 0.72
N CYS A 328 -104.95 -137.37 0.60
CA CYS A 328 -105.44 -136.07 1.07
C CYS A 328 -106.08 -136.10 2.47
N LEU A 329 -106.31 -137.29 3.06
CA LEU A 329 -106.92 -137.46 4.37
C LEU A 329 -105.86 -137.40 5.47
N GLN A 330 -106.19 -136.71 6.57
CA GLN A 330 -105.31 -136.50 7.71
C GLN A 330 -105.98 -137.03 8.97
N GLY A 331 -105.31 -137.93 9.68
CA GLY A 331 -105.76 -138.40 11.00
C GLY A 331 -105.69 -137.30 12.05
N ILE A 332 -106.33 -137.52 13.19
CA ILE A 332 -106.16 -136.69 14.38
C ILE A 332 -104.73 -136.89 14.94
N PRO A 333 -103.99 -135.82 15.33
CA PRO A 333 -102.68 -135.97 15.97
C PRO A 333 -102.77 -136.74 17.30
N SER A 334 -101.76 -137.56 17.58
CA SER A 334 -101.67 -138.36 18.81
C SER A 334 -101.62 -137.50 20.08
N GLU A 335 -101.93 -138.12 21.21
CA GLU A 335 -101.52 -137.63 22.53
C GLU A 335 -99.99 -137.36 22.56
N PRO A 336 -99.53 -136.27 23.20
CA PRO A 336 -98.11 -135.90 23.20
C PRO A 336 -97.31 -136.62 24.30
N VAL A 337 -96.12 -137.12 23.93
CA VAL A 337 -95.08 -137.58 24.86
C VAL A 337 -94.27 -136.39 25.37
N SER A 338 -93.82 -136.43 26.63
CA SER A 338 -92.95 -135.40 27.23
C SER A 338 -91.56 -135.96 27.51
N PHE A 339 -90.52 -135.13 27.39
CA PHE A 339 -89.16 -135.41 27.85
C PHE A 339 -88.41 -134.11 28.19
N THR A 340 -87.29 -134.23 28.91
CA THR A 340 -86.42 -133.10 29.27
C THR A 340 -85.00 -133.39 28.78
N THR A 341 -84.40 -132.49 28.02
CA THR A 341 -83.01 -132.63 27.54
C THR A 341 -81.98 -132.55 28.68
N LEU A 342 -80.81 -133.14 28.48
CA LEU A 342 -79.70 -133.06 29.45
C LEU A 342 -79.02 -131.68 29.45
N SER A 343 -78.20 -131.39 30.46
CA SER A 343 -77.32 -130.19 30.51
C SER A 343 -75.98 -130.45 29.81
N CYS A 344 -75.23 -129.39 29.48
CA CYS A 344 -73.90 -129.49 28.86
C CYS A 344 -72.93 -128.41 29.38
N GLU A 345 -71.73 -128.35 28.79
CA GLU A 345 -70.74 -127.28 29.03
C GLU A 345 -71.32 -125.88 28.72
N PRO A 346 -70.74 -124.79 29.28
CA PRO A 346 -71.19 -123.43 29.00
C PRO A 346 -70.98 -123.04 27.53
N ASP A 347 -71.59 -121.95 27.08
CA ASP A 347 -71.23 -121.38 25.77
C ASP A 347 -69.83 -120.72 25.81
N LYS A 348 -69.21 -120.56 24.63
CA LYS A 348 -67.97 -119.79 24.43
C LYS A 348 -68.17 -118.32 24.87
N PRO A 349 -67.35 -117.76 25.78
CA PRO A 349 -67.56 -116.41 26.30
C PRO A 349 -67.05 -115.32 25.34
N SER A 350 -67.61 -114.12 25.49
CA SER A 350 -67.09 -112.92 24.84
C SER A 350 -65.68 -112.57 25.34
N PRO A 351 -64.77 -112.06 24.49
CA PRO A 351 -63.43 -111.63 24.90
C PRO A 351 -63.41 -110.63 26.08
N PRO A 352 -62.37 -110.67 26.94
CA PRO A 352 -62.25 -109.78 28.09
C PRO A 352 -61.94 -108.33 27.68
N ARG A 353 -62.68 -107.36 28.22
CA ARG A 353 -62.49 -105.92 27.91
C ARG A 353 -61.67 -105.20 28.97
N LYS A 354 -60.84 -104.22 28.55
CA LYS A 354 -60.15 -103.27 29.45
C LYS A 354 -61.19 -102.41 30.18
N ALA A 355 -61.28 -102.57 31.51
CA ALA A 355 -62.11 -101.73 32.37
C ALA A 355 -61.33 -100.51 32.90
N SER A 356 -60.02 -100.68 33.16
CA SER A 356 -59.07 -99.59 33.42
C SER A 356 -57.64 -100.09 33.23
N GLY A 357 -56.65 -99.19 33.25
CA GLY A 357 -55.24 -99.56 33.20
C GLY A 357 -54.34 -98.45 33.73
N THR A 358 -53.09 -98.81 34.00
CA THR A 358 -52.00 -97.90 34.35
C THR A 358 -50.76 -98.29 33.53
N LYS A 359 -49.65 -97.55 33.72
CA LYS A 359 -48.34 -97.88 33.14
C LYS A 359 -47.75 -99.25 33.53
N SER A 360 -48.35 -100.00 34.46
CA SER A 360 -47.88 -101.32 34.90
C SER A 360 -48.97 -102.29 35.40
N SER A 361 -50.25 -101.99 35.13
CA SER A 361 -51.37 -102.87 35.47
C SER A 361 -52.54 -102.72 34.49
N LEU A 362 -53.29 -103.80 34.28
CA LEU A 362 -54.52 -103.81 33.50
C LEU A 362 -55.64 -104.43 34.34
N VAL A 363 -56.82 -103.80 34.32
CA VAL A 363 -58.05 -104.37 34.88
C VAL A 363 -58.92 -104.85 33.73
N LEU A 364 -59.22 -106.13 33.71
CA LEU A 364 -60.01 -106.80 32.69
C LEU A 364 -61.36 -107.21 33.28
N GLN A 365 -62.41 -107.17 32.47
CA GLN A 365 -63.78 -107.53 32.86
C GLN A 365 -64.48 -108.25 31.72
N TRP A 366 -65.41 -109.16 32.03
CA TRP A 366 -66.17 -109.94 31.04
C TRP A 366 -67.62 -110.15 31.47
N LYS A 367 -68.43 -110.70 30.54
CA LYS A 367 -69.80 -111.16 30.81
C LYS A 367 -69.81 -112.66 31.08
N ALA A 368 -70.90 -113.17 31.65
CA ALA A 368 -71.14 -114.61 31.67
C ALA A 368 -71.70 -115.07 30.31
N PRO A 369 -71.24 -116.19 29.74
CA PRO A 369 -71.95 -116.90 28.68
C PRO A 369 -73.23 -117.60 29.23
N CYS A 370 -73.98 -118.29 28.37
CA CYS A 370 -75.02 -119.22 28.80
C CYS A 370 -74.40 -120.36 29.63
N ASP A 371 -75.12 -120.83 30.64
CA ASP A 371 -74.68 -121.92 31.52
C ASP A 371 -75.24 -123.30 31.11
N ASN A 372 -76.11 -123.34 30.10
CA ASN A 372 -76.65 -124.55 29.46
C ASN A 372 -77.18 -125.60 30.48
N GLY A 373 -77.82 -125.11 31.54
CA GLY A 373 -78.44 -125.94 32.57
C GLY A 373 -77.51 -126.41 33.69
N SER A 374 -76.22 -126.06 33.66
CA SER A 374 -75.29 -126.31 34.77
C SER A 374 -74.49 -125.04 35.10
N LYS A 375 -74.63 -124.58 36.35
CA LYS A 375 -74.28 -123.22 36.77
C LYS A 375 -72.77 -122.96 36.66
N ILE A 376 -72.38 -121.90 35.95
CA ILE A 376 -70.96 -121.51 35.78
C ILE A 376 -70.33 -121.24 37.15
N GLN A 377 -69.29 -122.00 37.47
CA GLN A 377 -68.53 -121.94 38.72
C GLN A 377 -67.32 -121.02 38.61
N ASN A 378 -66.55 -121.12 37.52
CA ASN A 378 -65.27 -120.45 37.37
C ASN A 378 -65.06 -119.93 35.93
N TYR A 379 -64.25 -118.89 35.81
CA TYR A 379 -63.69 -118.39 34.56
C TYR A 379 -62.19 -118.66 34.52
N ILE A 380 -61.66 -118.96 33.34
CA ILE A 380 -60.24 -119.21 33.08
C ILE A 380 -59.74 -118.12 32.15
N LEU A 381 -58.89 -117.23 32.64
CA LEU A 381 -58.29 -116.16 31.85
C LEU A 381 -56.82 -116.48 31.61
N GLN A 382 -56.41 -116.45 30.34
CA GLN A 382 -55.04 -116.62 29.90
C GLN A 382 -54.49 -115.37 29.21
N TRP A 383 -53.17 -115.20 29.21
CA TRP A 383 -52.47 -114.03 28.66
C TRP A 383 -51.12 -114.38 27.99
N ASP A 384 -50.62 -113.49 27.12
CA ASP A 384 -49.24 -113.53 26.60
C ASP A 384 -48.60 -112.12 26.57
N GLU A 385 -47.29 -112.04 26.30
CA GLU A 385 -46.52 -110.79 26.19
C GLU A 385 -46.76 -110.01 24.87
N GLY A 386 -47.84 -110.28 24.12
CA GLY A 386 -48.16 -109.62 22.85
C GLY A 386 -47.23 -109.97 21.69
N LYS A 387 -46.31 -110.93 21.87
CA LYS A 387 -45.24 -111.31 20.93
C LYS A 387 -45.70 -112.26 19.82
N GLY A 388 -46.95 -112.72 19.85
CA GLY A 388 -47.52 -113.59 18.80
C GLY A 388 -46.99 -115.03 18.82
N THR A 389 -46.58 -115.53 19.99
CA THR A 389 -46.05 -116.90 20.15
C THR A 389 -47.12 -117.96 20.35
N ASP A 390 -48.40 -117.57 20.49
CA ASP A 390 -49.59 -118.40 20.80
C ASP A 390 -49.49 -119.23 22.11
N THR A 391 -48.42 -119.01 22.87
CA THR A 391 -48.15 -119.60 24.20
C THR A 391 -48.81 -118.77 25.29
N PHE A 392 -50.07 -119.08 25.59
CA PHE A 392 -50.85 -118.38 26.62
C PHE A 392 -50.68 -119.00 28.01
N GLU A 393 -50.26 -118.21 29.00
CA GLU A 393 -50.22 -118.61 30.42
C GLU A 393 -51.55 -118.31 31.12
N GLN A 394 -51.94 -119.07 32.13
CA GLN A 394 -53.13 -118.76 32.94
C GLN A 394 -52.82 -117.73 34.04
N CYS A 395 -53.35 -116.51 33.92
CA CYS A 395 -53.20 -115.48 34.97
C CYS A 395 -54.34 -115.47 36.00
N TYR A 396 -55.51 -116.04 35.69
CA TYR A 396 -56.63 -116.10 36.63
C TYR A 396 -57.52 -117.33 36.44
N TYR A 397 -57.96 -117.89 37.57
CA TYR A 397 -58.97 -118.94 37.69
C TYR A 397 -59.89 -118.58 38.87
N GLY A 398 -61.20 -118.43 38.64
CA GLY A 398 -62.14 -118.13 39.73
C GLY A 398 -63.54 -117.63 39.31
N PRO A 399 -64.46 -117.41 40.27
CA PRO A 399 -65.87 -117.04 40.01
C PRO A 399 -66.11 -115.56 39.66
N GLN A 400 -65.12 -114.68 39.86
CA GLN A 400 -65.30 -113.24 39.60
C GLN A 400 -65.28 -112.95 38.10
N LYS A 401 -66.04 -111.93 37.69
CA LYS A 401 -66.17 -111.50 36.29
C LYS A 401 -65.18 -110.38 35.91
N GLN A 402 -64.12 -110.24 36.69
CA GLN A 402 -63.07 -109.24 36.53
C GLN A 402 -61.76 -109.70 37.19
N TYR A 403 -60.63 -109.20 36.71
CA TYR A 403 -59.30 -109.47 37.26
C TYR A 403 -58.36 -108.28 37.05
N ARG A 404 -57.38 -108.09 37.95
CA ARG A 404 -56.32 -107.07 37.82
C ARG A 404 -54.96 -107.76 37.67
N LEU A 405 -54.40 -107.71 36.47
CA LEU A 405 -53.01 -108.09 36.21
C LEU A 405 -52.08 -106.92 36.55
N THR A 406 -50.90 -107.22 37.09
CA THR A 406 -49.90 -106.22 37.55
C THR A 406 -48.48 -106.65 37.16
N LYS A 407 -47.49 -105.77 37.39
CA LYS A 407 -46.09 -105.95 36.96
C LYS A 407 -45.90 -105.96 35.43
N LEU A 408 -46.79 -105.28 34.71
CA LEU A 408 -46.67 -105.10 33.27
C LEU A 408 -45.66 -103.99 32.94
N SER A 409 -45.06 -104.07 31.75
CA SER A 409 -44.19 -103.03 31.19
C SER A 409 -45.02 -101.88 30.63
N THR A 410 -44.50 -100.65 30.72
CA THR A 410 -45.15 -99.45 30.19
C THR A 410 -45.22 -99.46 28.65
N ALA A 411 -46.25 -98.81 28.08
CA ALA A 411 -46.51 -98.74 26.63
C ALA A 411 -46.50 -100.10 25.88
N SER A 412 -46.66 -101.22 26.59
CA SER A 412 -46.50 -102.56 26.03
C SER A 412 -47.85 -103.22 25.71
N ARG A 413 -47.88 -103.99 24.62
CA ARG A 413 -49.01 -104.80 24.15
C ARG A 413 -49.02 -106.16 24.83
N TYR A 414 -50.19 -106.60 25.29
CA TYR A 414 -50.43 -107.92 25.88
C TYR A 414 -51.68 -108.53 25.23
N SER A 415 -51.73 -109.85 25.02
CA SER A 415 -52.90 -110.54 24.47
C SER A 415 -53.62 -111.34 25.55
N PHE A 416 -54.93 -111.54 25.41
CA PHE A 416 -55.78 -112.21 26.40
C PHE A 416 -56.84 -113.10 25.74
N ARG A 417 -57.17 -114.24 26.37
CA ARG A 417 -58.32 -115.09 26.01
C ARG A 417 -58.98 -115.70 27.25
N LEU A 418 -60.27 -116.01 27.16
CA LEU A 418 -61.13 -116.35 28.31
C LEU A 418 -61.98 -117.60 28.03
N ALA A 419 -62.11 -118.52 28.98
CA ALA A 419 -63.07 -119.64 28.97
C ALA A 419 -63.95 -119.65 30.23
N ALA A 420 -65.05 -120.42 30.23
CA ALA A 420 -65.95 -120.58 31.37
C ALA A 420 -66.13 -122.06 31.73
N LYS A 421 -66.29 -122.37 33.02
CA LYS A 421 -66.42 -123.74 33.54
C LYS A 421 -67.68 -123.93 34.38
N ASN A 422 -68.43 -125.00 34.12
CA ASN A 422 -69.48 -125.52 35.00
C ASN A 422 -69.15 -126.98 35.44
N ASP A 423 -70.11 -127.71 36.00
CA ASP A 423 -69.91 -129.11 36.42
C ASP A 423 -69.78 -130.10 35.24
N MET A 424 -70.28 -129.74 34.05
CA MET A 424 -70.19 -130.58 32.86
C MET A 424 -68.82 -130.47 32.17
N GLY A 425 -68.15 -129.31 32.27
CA GLY A 425 -66.82 -129.09 31.71
C GLY A 425 -66.49 -127.63 31.43
N VAL A 426 -65.61 -127.39 30.44
CA VAL A 426 -64.96 -126.09 30.15
C VAL A 426 -65.24 -125.68 28.71
N SER A 427 -65.90 -124.54 28.52
CA SER A 427 -66.22 -124.03 27.19
C SER A 427 -64.98 -123.56 26.41
N GLU A 428 -65.09 -123.51 25.09
CA GLU A 428 -64.05 -122.98 24.22
C GLU A 428 -63.57 -121.59 24.66
N PHE A 429 -62.29 -121.29 24.43
CA PHE A 429 -61.75 -119.96 24.65
C PHE A 429 -62.36 -118.93 23.69
N SER A 430 -62.58 -117.73 24.21
CA SER A 430 -62.91 -116.53 23.45
C SER A 430 -61.85 -116.23 22.38
N GLU A 431 -62.23 -115.42 21.40
CA GLU A 431 -61.25 -114.77 20.52
C GLU A 431 -60.17 -114.03 21.33
N VAL A 432 -58.96 -113.98 20.77
CA VAL A 432 -57.82 -113.28 21.37
C VAL A 432 -58.01 -111.77 21.23
N VAL A 433 -57.84 -111.05 22.33
CA VAL A 433 -57.89 -109.58 22.35
C VAL A 433 -56.55 -108.99 22.80
N HIS A 434 -56.05 -108.00 22.07
CA HIS A 434 -54.81 -107.29 22.40
C HIS A 434 -55.11 -105.98 23.12
N ILE A 435 -54.39 -105.71 24.21
CA ILE A 435 -54.62 -104.56 25.09
C ILE A 435 -53.28 -103.97 25.51
N MET A 436 -53.13 -102.65 25.38
CA MET A 436 -51.92 -101.93 25.81
C MET A 436 -52.07 -101.31 27.20
N THR A 437 -50.98 -101.32 27.97
CA THR A 437 -50.78 -100.41 29.11
C THR A 437 -50.65 -98.97 28.61
N SER A 438 -51.10 -97.98 29.39
CA SER A 438 -50.93 -96.55 29.04
C SER A 438 -49.46 -96.13 29.00
N CYS A 439 -49.16 -95.02 28.33
CA CYS A 439 -47.83 -94.43 28.27
C CYS A 439 -47.65 -93.43 29.44
N SER A 440 -46.74 -92.47 29.31
CA SER A 440 -46.54 -91.35 30.22
C SER A 440 -46.08 -90.10 29.48
N VAL A 441 -46.26 -88.93 30.09
CA VAL A 441 -45.67 -87.67 29.60
C VAL A 441 -44.15 -87.79 29.41
N PRO A 442 -43.54 -86.99 28.52
CA PRO A 442 -42.10 -87.05 28.30
C PRO A 442 -41.30 -86.66 29.55
N ALA A 443 -40.08 -87.17 29.65
CA ALA A 443 -39.10 -86.63 30.59
C ALA A 443 -38.78 -85.15 30.24
N PRO A 444 -38.34 -84.32 31.20
CA PRO A 444 -37.89 -82.96 30.90
C PRO A 444 -36.73 -82.97 29.90
N PRO A 445 -36.71 -82.08 28.89
CA PRO A 445 -35.54 -81.87 28.05
C PRO A 445 -34.32 -81.43 28.86
N LEU A 446 -33.14 -81.66 28.31
CA LEU A 446 -31.93 -80.99 28.79
C LEU A 446 -32.04 -79.47 28.56
N SER A 447 -31.29 -78.69 29.35
CA SER A 447 -31.16 -77.25 29.14
C SER A 447 -30.73 -76.95 27.70
N PRO A 448 -31.33 -75.95 27.04
CA PRO A 448 -31.00 -75.62 25.65
C PRO A 448 -29.57 -75.07 25.51
N GLU A 449 -29.00 -75.22 24.32
CA GLU A 449 -27.66 -74.73 23.93
C GLU A 449 -27.76 -73.61 22.90
N LEU A 450 -26.84 -72.64 22.97
CA LEU A 450 -26.67 -71.63 21.92
C LEU A 450 -25.81 -72.20 20.78
N ILE A 451 -26.35 -72.22 19.56
CA ILE A 451 -25.55 -72.49 18.34
C ILE A 451 -24.81 -71.21 17.93
N GLN A 452 -25.53 -70.10 17.83
CA GLN A 452 -25.02 -68.84 17.30
C GLN A 452 -25.85 -67.65 17.78
N SER A 453 -25.19 -66.54 18.10
CA SER A 453 -25.82 -65.25 18.38
C SER A 453 -25.62 -64.25 17.24
N GLY A 454 -26.58 -63.34 17.10
CA GLY A 454 -26.47 -62.13 16.30
C GLY A 454 -26.99 -60.92 17.08
N VAL A 455 -27.04 -59.77 16.42
CA VAL A 455 -27.42 -58.48 17.06
C VAL A 455 -28.88 -58.48 17.52
N THR A 456 -29.78 -59.08 16.75
CA THR A 456 -31.24 -59.10 17.02
C THR A 456 -31.84 -60.51 16.99
N TRP A 457 -31.00 -61.53 17.16
CA TRP A 457 -31.43 -62.93 17.07
C TRP A 457 -30.50 -63.89 17.81
N LEU A 458 -31.06 -65.03 18.23
CA LEU A 458 -30.35 -66.13 18.89
C LEU A 458 -30.81 -67.46 18.27
N CYS A 459 -29.87 -68.30 17.84
CA CYS A 459 -30.13 -69.64 17.33
C CYS A 459 -29.88 -70.65 18.45
N VAL A 460 -30.95 -71.28 18.93
CA VAL A 460 -30.98 -72.12 20.13
C VAL A 460 -31.35 -73.55 19.75
N ARG A 461 -30.69 -74.55 20.35
CA ARG A 461 -30.88 -75.98 20.14
C ARG A 461 -31.26 -76.70 21.42
N TRP A 462 -32.02 -77.77 21.32
CA TRP A 462 -32.31 -78.70 22.40
C TRP A 462 -32.22 -80.15 21.90
N TYR A 463 -32.42 -81.10 22.81
CA TYR A 463 -32.32 -82.52 22.51
C TYR A 463 -33.57 -83.26 23.01
N ARG A 464 -33.94 -84.31 22.28
CA ARG A 464 -35.07 -85.19 22.59
C ARG A 464 -34.90 -85.82 23.99
N PRO A 465 -35.94 -85.91 24.83
CA PRO A 465 -35.80 -86.40 26.20
C PRO A 465 -35.32 -87.85 26.27
N ALA A 466 -34.38 -88.11 27.18
CA ALA A 466 -33.77 -89.42 27.36
C ALA A 466 -34.83 -90.47 27.75
N GLY A 467 -34.75 -91.66 27.13
CA GLY A 467 -35.68 -92.77 27.35
C GLY A 467 -37.00 -92.69 26.58
N SER A 468 -37.25 -91.64 25.78
CA SER A 468 -38.39 -91.65 24.85
C SER A 468 -38.17 -92.66 23.71
N PRO A 469 -39.20 -93.44 23.30
CA PRO A 469 -39.18 -94.21 22.07
C PRO A 469 -38.89 -93.32 20.85
N LYS A 470 -38.30 -93.87 19.77
CA LYS A 470 -38.12 -93.09 18.52
C LYS A 470 -39.42 -92.88 17.74
N GLU A 471 -40.42 -93.71 17.99
CA GLU A 471 -41.71 -93.71 17.30
C GLU A 471 -42.74 -92.77 17.97
N ASP A 472 -42.48 -92.27 19.18
CA ASP A 472 -43.32 -91.27 19.83
C ASP A 472 -43.28 -89.94 19.06
N GLU A 473 -44.45 -89.45 18.67
CA GLU A 473 -44.63 -88.06 18.21
C GLU A 473 -44.43 -87.13 19.42
N ILE A 474 -43.37 -86.31 19.39
CA ILE A 474 -43.01 -85.39 20.47
C ILE A 474 -42.74 -84.00 19.89
N SER A 475 -43.53 -83.02 20.29
CA SER A 475 -43.28 -81.60 20.02
C SER A 475 -42.64 -80.90 21.22
N TYR A 476 -42.12 -79.70 20.98
CA TYR A 476 -41.38 -78.87 21.91
C TYR A 476 -41.92 -77.44 21.89
N VAL A 477 -42.16 -76.89 23.07
CA VAL A 477 -42.32 -75.44 23.24
C VAL A 477 -41.00 -74.88 23.77
N LEU A 478 -40.37 -73.98 22.99
CA LEU A 478 -39.29 -73.13 23.48
C LEU A 478 -39.91 -71.92 24.17
N GLU A 479 -39.72 -71.81 25.47
CA GLU A 479 -40.11 -70.64 26.24
C GLU A 479 -38.90 -69.73 26.48
N MET A 480 -39.07 -68.43 26.30
CA MET A 480 -38.05 -67.40 26.47
C MET A 480 -38.52 -66.27 27.40
N GLU A 481 -37.60 -65.61 28.09
CA GLU A 481 -37.86 -64.41 28.89
C GLU A 481 -36.76 -63.38 28.63
N GLU A 482 -37.11 -62.11 28.43
CA GLU A 482 -36.16 -61.01 28.44
C GLU A 482 -35.80 -60.64 29.89
N GLU A 483 -34.51 -60.63 30.24
CA GLU A 483 -34.09 -60.37 31.61
C GLU A 483 -34.54 -58.97 32.07
N GLY A 484 -35.15 -58.89 33.26
CA GLY A 484 -35.69 -57.64 33.83
C GLY A 484 -37.03 -57.17 33.23
N SER A 485 -37.56 -57.80 32.18
CA SER A 485 -38.82 -57.39 31.55
C SER A 485 -40.07 -57.60 32.43
N GLY A 486 -40.02 -58.55 33.37
CA GLY A 486 -41.10 -58.84 34.31
C GLY A 486 -42.30 -59.59 33.73
N TYR A 487 -42.31 -59.91 32.42
CA TYR A 487 -43.39 -60.66 31.78
C TYR A 487 -43.26 -62.19 31.94
N GLY A 488 -42.13 -62.68 32.43
CA GLY A 488 -41.87 -64.11 32.58
C GLY A 488 -41.61 -64.83 31.26
N PHE A 489 -41.57 -66.16 31.33
CA PHE A 489 -41.36 -67.04 30.19
C PHE A 489 -42.57 -67.06 29.24
N GLN A 490 -42.33 -66.73 27.96
CA GLN A 490 -43.30 -66.72 26.86
C GLN A 490 -42.88 -67.70 25.76
N ALA A 491 -43.83 -68.34 25.09
CA ALA A 491 -43.52 -69.26 23.98
C ALA A 491 -42.99 -68.50 22.75
N SER A 492 -41.80 -68.89 22.26
CA SER A 492 -41.20 -68.40 21.01
C SER A 492 -41.28 -69.39 19.85
N TYR A 493 -41.47 -70.67 20.15
CA TYR A 493 -41.62 -71.75 19.17
C TYR A 493 -42.50 -72.85 19.76
N ASP A 494 -43.29 -73.51 18.92
CA ASP A 494 -44.12 -74.68 19.21
C ASP A 494 -44.11 -75.56 17.95
N GLY A 495 -43.58 -76.78 18.03
CA GLY A 495 -43.35 -77.68 16.89
C GLY A 495 -42.36 -78.80 17.19
N ASP A 496 -41.98 -79.61 16.20
CA ASP A 496 -41.16 -80.82 16.36
C ASP A 496 -39.65 -80.64 16.08
N ASP A 497 -39.21 -79.46 15.64
CA ASP A 497 -37.79 -79.14 15.46
C ASP A 497 -36.99 -79.28 16.77
N LEU A 498 -35.70 -79.57 16.63
CA LEU A 498 -34.72 -79.56 17.73
C LEU A 498 -33.91 -78.26 17.83
N SER A 499 -34.20 -77.26 16.98
CA SER A 499 -33.55 -75.96 17.03
C SER A 499 -34.39 -74.86 16.41
N HIS A 500 -34.34 -73.66 16.99
CA HIS A 500 -35.07 -72.49 16.49
C HIS A 500 -34.23 -71.21 16.56
N THR A 501 -34.41 -70.33 15.56
CA THR A 501 -33.77 -69.01 15.53
C THR A 501 -34.77 -67.92 15.86
N VAL A 502 -34.77 -67.53 17.13
CA VAL A 502 -35.55 -66.41 17.67
C VAL A 502 -35.01 -65.11 17.05
N ARG A 503 -35.90 -64.21 16.62
CA ARG A 503 -35.56 -62.96 15.91
C ARG A 503 -36.31 -61.76 16.52
N ASN A 504 -35.91 -60.56 16.12
CA ASN A 504 -36.44 -59.27 16.61
C ASN A 504 -36.14 -59.03 18.10
N LEU A 505 -35.06 -59.62 18.59
CA LEU A 505 -34.55 -59.40 19.95
C LEU A 505 -33.86 -58.04 20.05
N HIS A 506 -33.83 -57.48 21.26
CA HIS A 506 -33.02 -56.33 21.61
C HIS A 506 -31.53 -56.69 21.62
N ARG A 507 -30.65 -55.73 21.29
CA ARG A 507 -29.19 -55.90 21.13
C ARG A 507 -28.44 -55.70 22.44
N SER A 508 -27.41 -56.52 22.67
CA SER A 508 -26.70 -56.62 23.95
C SER A 508 -27.61 -56.90 25.16
N THR A 509 -28.73 -57.60 24.93
CA THR A 509 -29.74 -57.95 25.94
C THR A 509 -29.66 -59.44 26.26
N THR A 510 -29.73 -59.81 27.54
CA THR A 510 -29.75 -61.20 28.00
C THR A 510 -31.16 -61.76 27.95
N TYR A 511 -31.28 -62.95 27.37
CA TYR A 511 -32.51 -63.72 27.27
C TYR A 511 -32.34 -65.07 27.94
N ARG A 512 -33.36 -65.48 28.70
CA ARG A 512 -33.40 -66.75 29.43
C ARG A 512 -34.29 -67.74 28.69
N PHE A 513 -33.82 -68.96 28.48
CA PHE A 513 -34.49 -69.98 27.67
C PHE A 513 -34.72 -71.28 28.45
N ARG A 514 -35.85 -71.93 28.22
CA ARG A 514 -36.15 -73.30 28.66
C ARG A 514 -37.05 -74.00 27.66
N VAL A 515 -37.05 -75.34 27.63
CA VAL A 515 -37.84 -76.14 26.69
C VAL A 515 -38.76 -77.09 27.45
N VAL A 516 -40.00 -77.23 26.97
CA VAL A 516 -40.99 -78.19 27.46
C VAL A 516 -41.32 -79.17 26.34
N ALA A 517 -41.33 -80.48 26.61
CA ALA A 517 -41.70 -81.50 25.64
C ALA A 517 -43.14 -82.00 25.85
N TYR A 518 -43.82 -82.35 24.77
CA TYR A 518 -45.24 -82.74 24.76
C TYR A 518 -45.42 -84.04 23.99
N ASN A 519 -46.28 -84.95 24.48
CA ASN A 519 -46.80 -86.09 23.72
C ASN A 519 -48.31 -86.26 23.98
N ALA A 520 -48.92 -87.32 23.46
CA ALA A 520 -50.35 -87.58 23.59
C ALA A 520 -50.87 -87.75 25.04
N GLU A 521 -49.99 -88.03 26.02
CA GLU A 521 -50.34 -88.12 27.45
C GLU A 521 -50.20 -86.75 28.17
N GLY A 522 -49.62 -85.74 27.51
CA GLY A 522 -49.45 -84.37 28.03
C GLY A 522 -48.01 -83.85 28.01
N LYS A 523 -47.77 -82.81 28.83
CA LYS A 523 -46.49 -82.07 28.88
C LYS A 523 -45.53 -82.55 29.96
N SER A 524 -44.24 -82.43 29.69
CA SER A 524 -43.16 -82.60 30.67
C SER A 524 -43.12 -81.43 31.67
N ASN A 525 -42.27 -81.54 32.70
CA ASN A 525 -41.75 -80.33 33.35
C ASN A 525 -40.76 -79.62 32.39
N PRO A 526 -40.54 -78.30 32.52
CA PRO A 526 -39.53 -77.59 31.73
C PRO A 526 -38.12 -78.10 32.00
N SER A 527 -37.22 -77.87 31.04
CA SER A 527 -35.77 -78.00 31.20
C SER A 527 -35.24 -77.04 32.28
N GLY A 528 -33.95 -77.22 32.64
CA GLY A 528 -33.20 -76.15 33.27
C GLY A 528 -33.13 -74.90 32.37
N VAL A 529 -33.00 -73.74 33.00
CA VAL A 529 -32.88 -72.44 32.30
C VAL A 529 -31.45 -72.26 31.79
N SER A 530 -31.30 -71.69 30.60
CA SER A 530 -30.02 -71.22 30.03
C SER A 530 -30.10 -69.74 29.68
N GLU A 531 -29.01 -69.00 29.83
CA GLU A 531 -29.00 -67.54 29.68
C GLU A 531 -28.02 -67.14 28.56
N PHE A 532 -28.53 -66.43 27.55
CA PHE A 532 -27.78 -66.06 26.34
C PHE A 532 -27.99 -64.58 25.99
N THR A 533 -26.90 -63.85 25.77
CA THR A 533 -26.93 -62.43 25.40
C THR A 533 -26.82 -62.28 23.87
N THR A 534 -27.62 -61.39 23.29
CA THR A 534 -27.45 -60.97 21.88
C THR A 534 -26.14 -60.21 21.69
N ALA A 535 -25.59 -60.23 20.48
CA ALA A 535 -24.37 -59.48 20.19
C ALA A 535 -24.62 -57.96 20.25
N PRO A 536 -23.63 -57.15 20.65
CA PRO A 536 -23.68 -55.70 20.42
C PRO A 536 -23.57 -55.41 18.92
N ASP A 537 -24.19 -54.31 18.51
CA ASP A 537 -24.09 -53.74 17.16
C ASP A 537 -22.86 -52.82 17.05
N ARG A 538 -22.52 -52.41 15.82
CA ARG A 538 -21.52 -51.35 15.61
C ARG A 538 -22.03 -50.03 16.21
N PRO A 539 -21.13 -49.20 16.77
CA PRO A 539 -21.52 -47.89 17.25
C PRO A 539 -21.86 -46.97 16.06
N GLY A 540 -22.75 -45.99 16.29
CA GLY A 540 -22.99 -44.91 15.34
C GLY A 540 -21.73 -44.04 15.16
N CYS A 541 -21.72 -43.16 14.17
CA CYS A 541 -20.61 -42.23 13.98
C CYS A 541 -20.49 -41.23 15.15
N PRO A 542 -19.26 -40.82 15.54
CA PRO A 542 -19.04 -39.72 16.49
C PRO A 542 -19.78 -38.45 16.08
N CYS A 543 -20.29 -37.70 17.04
CA CYS A 543 -21.10 -36.52 16.79
C CYS A 543 -20.27 -35.22 16.90
N ARG A 544 -20.75 -34.13 16.29
CA ARG A 544 -20.19 -32.76 16.42
C ARG A 544 -18.66 -32.63 16.31
N LEU A 545 -18.02 -33.31 15.34
CA LEU A 545 -16.60 -33.08 15.06
C LEU A 545 -16.34 -31.59 14.74
N ALA A 546 -15.50 -30.94 15.54
CA ALA A 546 -15.23 -29.51 15.46
C ALA A 546 -13.78 -29.18 15.89
N VAL A 547 -13.31 -27.97 15.53
CA VAL A 547 -12.08 -27.41 16.10
C VAL A 547 -12.39 -26.75 17.45
N LYS A 548 -11.65 -27.12 18.49
CA LYS A 548 -11.76 -26.57 19.84
C LYS A 548 -10.84 -25.36 20.00
N GLY A 549 -11.40 -24.17 19.85
CA GLY A 549 -10.68 -22.89 19.93
C GLY A 549 -10.25 -22.36 18.56
N LYS A 550 -9.26 -21.46 18.52
CA LYS A 550 -8.65 -20.97 17.27
C LYS A 550 -7.54 -21.93 16.82
N PRO A 551 -7.43 -22.28 15.52
CA PRO A 551 -6.26 -23.00 15.01
C PRO A 551 -4.97 -22.19 15.24
N HIS A 552 -3.88 -22.88 15.54
CA HIS A 552 -2.51 -22.36 15.54
C HIS A 552 -1.88 -22.64 14.16
N PRO A 553 -0.87 -21.89 13.69
CA PRO A 553 -0.27 -22.15 12.37
C PRO A 553 0.28 -23.56 12.17
N THR A 554 0.75 -24.20 13.25
CA THR A 554 1.35 -25.54 13.19
C THR A 554 0.54 -26.63 13.90
N SER A 555 -0.65 -26.30 14.43
CA SER A 555 -1.48 -27.26 15.15
C SER A 555 -2.93 -26.81 15.33
N PHE A 556 -3.85 -27.75 15.52
CA PHE A 556 -5.18 -27.46 16.04
C PHE A 556 -5.72 -28.60 16.89
N ARG A 557 -6.65 -28.26 17.79
CA ARG A 557 -7.32 -29.25 18.65
C ARG A 557 -8.66 -29.64 18.04
N LEU A 558 -8.86 -30.93 17.79
CA LEU A 558 -10.16 -31.49 17.43
C LEU A 558 -10.92 -31.88 18.69
N THR A 559 -12.24 -31.80 18.64
CA THR A 559 -13.16 -32.28 19.67
C THR A 559 -14.38 -32.89 19.00
N TRP A 560 -14.99 -33.89 19.63
CA TRP A 560 -16.24 -34.52 19.19
C TRP A 560 -17.07 -34.95 20.40
N ASP A 561 -18.35 -35.22 20.18
CA ASP A 561 -19.23 -35.92 21.12
C ASP A 561 -19.17 -37.44 20.85
N PRO A 562 -19.38 -38.29 21.88
CA PRO A 562 -19.70 -39.71 21.68
C PRO A 562 -20.88 -39.93 20.74
N PRO A 563 -20.97 -41.11 20.10
CA PRO A 563 -22.12 -41.43 19.24
C PRO A 563 -23.40 -41.53 20.06
N LYS A 564 -24.53 -41.11 19.48
CA LYS A 564 -25.87 -41.16 20.12
C LYS A 564 -26.39 -42.59 20.32
N ASP A 565 -25.86 -43.52 19.54
CA ASP A 565 -26.12 -44.95 19.62
C ASP A 565 -24.76 -45.64 19.71
N ASN A 566 -24.51 -46.38 20.79
CA ASN A 566 -23.27 -47.11 21.03
C ASN A 566 -23.34 -48.56 20.52
N GLY A 567 -24.48 -48.98 19.94
CA GLY A 567 -24.74 -50.35 19.53
C GLY A 567 -25.04 -51.31 20.68
N GLY A 568 -25.19 -50.82 21.92
CA GLY A 568 -25.33 -51.61 23.13
C GLY A 568 -24.01 -51.94 23.85
N SER A 569 -22.86 -51.54 23.29
CA SER A 569 -21.53 -51.71 23.91
C SER A 569 -20.88 -50.35 24.16
N ASP A 570 -20.13 -50.21 25.25
CA ASP A 570 -19.31 -49.01 25.47
C ASP A 570 -18.24 -48.84 24.37
N VAL A 571 -17.96 -47.58 24.04
CA VAL A 571 -16.94 -47.19 23.06
C VAL A 571 -15.57 -47.27 23.72
N THR A 572 -14.72 -48.17 23.20
CA THR A 572 -13.40 -48.46 23.76
C THR A 572 -12.34 -47.44 23.34
N LYS A 573 -12.39 -46.96 22.09
CA LYS A 573 -11.50 -45.91 21.56
C LYS A 573 -12.13 -45.14 20.41
N TYR A 574 -11.62 -43.94 20.20
CA TYR A 574 -11.79 -43.11 19.01
C TYR A 574 -10.49 -43.11 18.22
N VAL A 575 -10.61 -42.99 16.90
CA VAL A 575 -9.48 -42.88 15.97
C VAL A 575 -9.73 -41.67 15.09
N ALA A 576 -8.78 -40.74 15.06
CA ALA A 576 -8.85 -39.53 14.23
C ALA A 576 -7.80 -39.57 13.12
N GLU A 577 -8.21 -39.15 11.93
CA GLU A 577 -7.41 -39.16 10.71
C GLU A 577 -7.39 -37.78 10.07
N LEU A 578 -6.26 -37.46 9.44
CA LEU A 578 -5.99 -36.17 8.80
C LEU A 578 -5.48 -36.39 7.36
N SER A 579 -6.09 -35.72 6.38
CA SER A 579 -5.56 -35.54 5.03
C SER A 579 -5.05 -34.12 4.87
N GLU A 580 -3.90 -33.95 4.23
CA GLU A 580 -3.45 -32.64 3.74
C GLU A 580 -4.19 -32.29 2.44
N GLY A 581 -4.44 -30.99 2.25
CA GLY A 581 -5.21 -30.46 1.12
C GLY A 581 -6.71 -30.82 1.15
N PHE A 582 -7.37 -30.54 0.03
CA PHE A 582 -8.80 -30.86 -0.16
C PHE A 582 -9.03 -32.18 -0.93
N SER A 583 -7.97 -32.89 -1.30
CA SER A 583 -8.03 -34.06 -2.19
C SER A 583 -8.62 -35.31 -1.52
N GLY A 584 -8.43 -35.47 -0.21
CA GLY A 584 -8.89 -36.64 0.54
C GLY A 584 -8.26 -37.96 0.08
N CYS A 585 -7.15 -37.93 -0.68
CA CYS A 585 -6.55 -39.10 -1.30
C CYS A 585 -5.64 -39.90 -0.34
N SER A 586 -5.15 -39.29 0.74
CA SER A 586 -4.19 -39.90 1.67
C SER A 586 -4.49 -39.45 3.10
N TRP A 587 -4.92 -40.40 3.94
CA TRP A 587 -5.32 -40.15 5.32
C TRP A 587 -4.29 -40.74 6.28
N ASN A 588 -3.76 -39.90 7.16
CA ASN A 588 -2.80 -40.27 8.21
C ASN A 588 -3.53 -40.34 9.56
N GLN A 589 -3.35 -41.42 10.32
CA GLN A 589 -3.90 -41.51 11.68
C GLN A 589 -3.12 -40.57 12.61
N VAL A 590 -3.79 -39.54 13.13
CA VAL A 590 -3.21 -38.55 14.06
C VAL A 590 -3.53 -38.82 15.53
N TYR A 591 -4.53 -39.67 15.81
CA TYR A 591 -4.88 -40.06 17.17
C TYR A 591 -5.58 -41.42 17.23
N SER A 592 -5.35 -42.18 18.31
CA SER A 592 -6.07 -43.40 18.66
C SER A 592 -6.11 -43.55 20.18
N GLY A 593 -7.26 -43.31 20.82
CA GLY A 593 -7.41 -43.35 22.28
C GLY A 593 -8.84 -43.11 22.76
N SER A 594 -9.08 -43.21 24.07
CA SER A 594 -10.44 -43.13 24.65
C SER A 594 -10.97 -41.71 24.88
N ALA A 595 -10.12 -40.69 24.91
CA ALA A 595 -10.56 -39.29 25.03
C ALA A 595 -11.27 -38.78 23.76
N VAL A 596 -12.19 -37.83 23.94
CA VAL A 596 -13.05 -37.24 22.90
C VAL A 596 -12.49 -35.94 22.29
N GLU A 597 -11.20 -35.69 22.50
CA GLU A 597 -10.45 -34.60 21.88
C GLU A 597 -9.00 -35.03 21.64
N CYS A 598 -8.38 -34.46 20.61
CA CYS A 598 -6.96 -34.66 20.31
C CYS A 598 -6.32 -33.37 19.78
N VAL A 599 -4.99 -33.27 19.84
CA VAL A 599 -4.24 -32.22 19.14
C VAL A 599 -3.67 -32.84 17.87
N CYS A 600 -3.88 -32.18 16.74
CA CYS A 600 -3.14 -32.42 15.50
C CYS A 600 -2.01 -31.39 15.48
N ASP A 601 -0.76 -31.81 15.47
CA ASP A 601 0.43 -30.97 15.39
C ASP A 601 1.32 -31.35 14.20
N GLY A 602 2.51 -30.74 14.09
CA GLY A 602 3.39 -30.92 12.94
C GLY A 602 2.87 -30.33 11.62
N LEU A 603 1.87 -29.45 11.67
CA LEU A 603 1.18 -28.92 10.48
C LEU A 603 1.97 -27.77 9.82
N SER A 604 1.83 -27.66 8.50
CA SER A 604 2.31 -26.54 7.69
C SER A 604 1.39 -25.30 7.83
N PRO A 605 1.93 -24.10 8.17
CA PRO A 605 1.17 -22.84 8.19
C PRO A 605 0.42 -22.53 6.89
N GLY A 606 -0.73 -21.88 6.99
CA GLY A 606 -1.57 -21.49 5.85
C GLY A 606 -2.27 -22.63 5.10
N CYS A 607 -1.83 -23.88 5.27
CA CYS A 607 -2.36 -25.04 4.56
C CYS A 607 -3.78 -25.42 5.02
N SER A 608 -4.50 -26.07 4.11
CA SER A 608 -5.83 -26.65 4.39
C SER A 608 -5.69 -28.15 4.62
N TYR A 609 -6.47 -28.66 5.57
CA TYR A 609 -6.53 -30.05 5.97
C TYR A 609 -7.98 -30.52 6.05
N GLN A 610 -8.20 -31.82 5.90
CA GLN A 610 -9.46 -32.47 6.21
C GLN A 610 -9.26 -33.43 7.38
N ALA A 611 -10.12 -33.34 8.39
CA ALA A 611 -10.11 -34.21 9.56
C ALA A 611 -11.38 -35.06 9.61
N ARG A 612 -11.25 -36.33 10.01
CA ARG A 612 -12.39 -37.23 10.25
C ARG A 612 -12.12 -38.16 11.43
N VAL A 613 -13.18 -38.66 12.07
CA VAL A 613 -13.09 -39.52 13.26
C VAL A 613 -14.03 -40.72 13.11
N HIS A 614 -13.61 -41.89 13.59
CA HIS A 614 -14.50 -43.02 13.87
C HIS A 614 -14.28 -43.52 15.31
N CYS A 615 -15.12 -44.43 15.78
CA CYS A 615 -14.99 -45.05 17.09
C CYS A 615 -15.24 -46.57 17.03
N ILE A 616 -14.79 -47.28 18.07
CA ILE A 616 -14.75 -48.75 18.09
C ILE A 616 -15.31 -49.27 19.41
N SER A 617 -16.32 -50.13 19.35
CA SER A 617 -16.90 -50.88 20.47
C SER A 617 -16.73 -52.39 20.26
N ALA A 618 -17.26 -53.23 21.15
CA ALA A 618 -17.22 -54.68 20.97
C ALA A 618 -18.00 -55.19 19.74
N GLY A 619 -18.95 -54.40 19.21
CA GLY A 619 -19.64 -54.68 17.94
C GLY A 619 -18.86 -54.27 16.69
N GLY A 620 -17.70 -53.63 16.85
CA GLY A 620 -16.80 -53.22 15.77
C GLY A 620 -16.68 -51.72 15.57
N GLU A 621 -16.30 -51.34 14.35
CA GLU A 621 -15.98 -49.95 13.97
C GLU A 621 -17.22 -49.20 13.45
N SER A 622 -17.39 -47.96 13.91
CA SER A 622 -18.42 -47.03 13.41
C SER A 622 -18.13 -46.55 11.99
N PRO A 623 -19.13 -46.02 11.27
CA PRO A 623 -18.88 -45.13 10.16
C PRO A 623 -18.01 -43.93 10.59
N LEU A 624 -17.19 -43.44 9.66
CA LEU A 624 -16.43 -42.19 9.80
C LEU A 624 -17.39 -40.99 9.80
N THR A 625 -16.98 -39.91 10.47
CA THR A 625 -17.63 -38.60 10.30
C THR A 625 -17.42 -38.02 8.91
N GLU A 626 -18.33 -37.15 8.47
CA GLU A 626 -18.08 -36.23 7.36
C GLU A 626 -16.75 -35.46 7.55
N PRO A 627 -15.93 -35.27 6.51
CA PRO A 627 -14.66 -34.54 6.60
C PRO A 627 -14.82 -33.08 7.05
N LEU A 628 -14.32 -32.76 8.24
CA LEU A 628 -14.19 -31.39 8.73
C LEU A 628 -13.00 -30.71 8.04
N GLN A 629 -13.28 -29.69 7.23
CA GLN A 629 -12.25 -28.85 6.63
C GLN A 629 -11.72 -27.83 7.67
N VAL A 630 -10.39 -27.75 7.80
CA VAL A 630 -9.69 -26.82 8.70
C VAL A 630 -8.54 -26.16 7.93
N GLN A 631 -8.39 -24.85 8.05
CA GLN A 631 -7.20 -24.14 7.55
C GLN A 631 -6.39 -23.61 8.73
N THR A 632 -5.11 -23.92 8.78
CA THR A 632 -4.16 -23.30 9.70
C THR A 632 -3.90 -21.85 9.28
N PRO A 633 -3.87 -20.86 10.18
CA PRO A 633 -3.50 -19.50 9.82
C PRO A 633 -2.07 -19.43 9.26
N PRO A 634 -1.78 -18.50 8.33
CA PRO A 634 -0.42 -18.21 7.92
C PRO A 634 0.38 -17.52 9.04
N VAL A 635 1.71 -17.63 8.97
CA VAL A 635 2.66 -16.83 9.75
C VAL A 635 3.29 -15.74 8.88
N PRO A 636 3.91 -14.70 9.46
CA PRO A 636 4.74 -13.78 8.68
C PRO A 636 5.86 -14.53 7.93
N PRO A 637 6.33 -14.02 6.78
CA PRO A 637 7.34 -14.73 5.98
C PRO A 637 8.67 -14.93 6.72
N GLY A 638 9.46 -15.89 6.26
CA GLY A 638 10.84 -16.06 6.73
C GLY A 638 11.75 -14.87 6.36
N PRO A 639 12.97 -14.80 6.95
CA PRO A 639 13.93 -13.76 6.60
C PRO A 639 14.29 -13.81 5.12
N CYS A 640 14.32 -12.65 4.48
CA CYS A 640 14.87 -12.51 3.13
C CYS A 640 16.40 -12.70 3.14
N HIS A 641 16.98 -12.93 1.96
CA HIS A 641 18.41 -12.67 1.78
C HIS A 641 18.67 -11.14 1.75
N PRO A 642 19.89 -10.68 2.09
CA PRO A 642 20.26 -9.27 1.98
C PRO A 642 20.03 -8.71 0.57
N PRO A 643 19.65 -7.42 0.43
CA PRO A 643 19.43 -6.83 -0.87
C PRO A 643 20.76 -6.75 -1.63
N ARG A 644 20.74 -7.08 -2.92
CA ARG A 644 21.91 -7.03 -3.80
C ARG A 644 21.88 -5.76 -4.63
N VAL A 645 23.03 -5.10 -4.73
CA VAL A 645 23.19 -3.94 -5.62
C VAL A 645 23.17 -4.42 -7.08
N ILE A 646 22.40 -3.74 -7.94
CA ILE A 646 22.44 -3.94 -9.39
C ILE A 646 23.37 -2.90 -10.02
N GLY A 647 24.24 -3.35 -10.93
CA GLY A 647 25.15 -2.48 -11.68
C GLY A 647 26.27 -1.90 -10.82
N LYS A 648 26.82 -0.75 -11.26
CA LYS A 648 27.80 0.01 -10.47
C LYS A 648 27.07 1.08 -9.65
N PRO A 649 27.37 1.24 -8.35
CA PRO A 649 26.83 2.34 -7.54
C PRO A 649 27.07 3.70 -8.21
N LYS A 650 26.03 4.53 -8.31
CA LYS A 650 26.14 5.90 -8.81
C LYS A 650 26.46 6.84 -7.66
N ALA A 651 26.77 8.10 -7.99
CA ALA A 651 27.17 9.10 -7.01
C ALA A 651 26.09 9.46 -5.97
N ARG A 652 24.81 9.48 -6.39
CA ARG A 652 23.67 9.90 -5.54
C ARG A 652 22.51 8.89 -5.49
N GLU A 653 22.68 7.71 -6.08
CA GLU A 653 21.68 6.64 -6.05
C GLU A 653 22.29 5.24 -6.09
N VAL A 654 21.58 4.28 -5.50
CA VAL A 654 21.88 2.83 -5.55
C VAL A 654 20.63 2.09 -5.97
N GLN A 655 20.77 1.14 -6.89
CA GLN A 655 19.70 0.22 -7.29
C GLN A 655 19.85 -1.10 -6.53
N LEU A 656 18.79 -1.55 -5.87
CA LEU A 656 18.75 -2.76 -5.03
C LEU A 656 17.74 -3.75 -5.61
N ARG A 657 18.08 -5.04 -5.62
CA ARG A 657 17.16 -6.15 -5.91
C ARG A 657 17.32 -7.27 -4.89
N TRP A 658 16.22 -7.93 -4.57
CA TRP A 658 16.17 -9.10 -3.72
C TRP A 658 15.42 -10.24 -4.41
N ALA A 659 15.39 -11.40 -3.76
CA ALA A 659 14.48 -12.48 -4.10
C ALA A 659 13.40 -12.57 -3.01
N PRO A 660 12.22 -13.17 -3.29
CA PRO A 660 11.29 -13.58 -2.25
C PRO A 660 11.97 -14.49 -1.20
N PRO A 661 11.51 -14.50 0.05
CA PRO A 661 12.00 -15.44 1.06
C PRO A 661 11.67 -16.88 0.68
N LEU A 662 12.55 -17.82 1.07
CA LEU A 662 12.38 -19.25 0.77
C LEU A 662 11.12 -19.87 1.42
N VAL A 663 10.64 -19.26 2.51
CA VAL A 663 9.42 -19.64 3.23
C VAL A 663 8.51 -18.42 3.26
N ASP A 664 7.36 -18.49 2.59
CA ASP A 664 6.37 -17.40 2.53
C ASP A 664 5.48 -17.32 3.78
N GLY A 665 5.52 -18.36 4.64
CA GLY A 665 4.70 -18.47 5.85
C GLY A 665 3.29 -19.04 5.62
N GLY A 666 3.02 -19.66 4.47
CA GLY A 666 1.70 -20.19 4.12
C GLY A 666 0.76 -19.15 3.50
N SER A 667 1.28 -17.99 3.12
CA SER A 667 0.56 -17.00 2.32
C SER A 667 1.57 -16.23 1.49
N ALA A 668 1.30 -16.16 0.18
CA ALA A 668 2.12 -15.42 -0.77
C ALA A 668 2.47 -14.01 -0.25
N VAL A 669 3.74 -13.64 -0.41
CA VAL A 669 4.29 -12.34 -0.04
C VAL A 669 3.63 -11.25 -0.86
N SER A 670 3.12 -10.22 -0.18
CA SER A 670 2.37 -9.10 -0.77
C SER A 670 3.15 -7.78 -0.75
N SER A 671 4.17 -7.65 0.10
CA SER A 671 5.00 -6.45 0.18
C SER A 671 6.41 -6.72 0.71
N TYR A 672 7.29 -5.75 0.50
CA TYR A 672 8.61 -5.65 1.09
C TYR A 672 8.78 -4.26 1.73
N SER A 673 9.58 -4.19 2.79
CA SER A 673 9.96 -2.99 3.52
C SER A 673 11.49 -2.97 3.62
N VAL A 674 12.14 -1.91 3.12
CA VAL A 674 13.61 -1.77 3.04
C VAL A 674 14.05 -0.59 3.91
N GLU A 675 15.01 -0.82 4.78
CA GLU A 675 15.63 0.19 5.63
C GLU A 675 17.07 0.49 5.20
N MET A 676 17.44 1.76 5.31
CA MET A 676 18.78 2.29 5.10
C MET A 676 19.41 2.73 6.43
N PHE A 677 20.70 2.47 6.58
CA PHE A 677 21.54 2.88 7.71
C PHE A 677 22.74 3.69 7.19
N THR A 678 23.23 4.64 8.00
CA THR A 678 24.58 5.22 7.87
C THR A 678 25.34 5.00 9.18
N PRO A 679 26.67 5.19 9.22
CA PRO A 679 27.45 5.09 10.46
C PRO A 679 27.08 6.10 11.57
N GLN A 680 26.12 6.99 11.33
CA GLN A 680 25.61 7.99 12.28
C GLN A 680 24.15 7.70 12.71
N MET A 681 23.54 6.63 12.19
CA MET A 681 22.15 6.24 12.47
C MET A 681 22.11 4.99 13.34
N GLU A 682 21.61 5.11 14.57
CA GLU A 682 21.36 3.96 15.44
C GLU A 682 20.16 3.14 14.94
N GLU A 683 19.08 3.81 14.51
CA GLU A 683 17.89 3.21 13.91
C GLU A 683 17.86 3.32 12.37
N GLY A 684 17.15 2.38 11.72
CA GLY A 684 17.05 2.33 10.27
C GLY A 684 15.97 3.25 9.73
N ARG A 685 16.27 4.00 8.67
CA ARG A 685 15.28 4.79 7.94
C ARG A 685 14.64 3.94 6.86
N GLU A 686 13.31 3.75 6.88
CA GLU A 686 12.61 3.12 5.76
C GLU A 686 12.77 3.99 4.49
N VAL A 687 13.18 3.35 3.39
CA VAL A 687 13.45 3.98 2.07
C VAL A 687 12.63 3.38 0.94
N TYR A 688 12.00 2.23 1.16
CA TYR A 688 11.05 1.63 0.21
C TYR A 688 10.02 0.79 0.96
N GLN A 689 8.76 0.89 0.55
CA GLN A 689 7.68 -0.01 0.93
C GLN A 689 6.77 -0.26 -0.28
N GLY A 690 6.57 -1.51 -0.68
CA GLY A 690 5.81 -1.86 -1.90
C GLY A 690 5.92 -3.33 -2.32
N SER A 691 5.32 -3.70 -3.45
CA SER A 691 5.23 -5.08 -3.96
C SER A 691 6.43 -5.56 -4.79
N GLU A 692 7.25 -4.64 -5.30
CA GLU A 692 8.31 -4.96 -6.26
C GLU A 692 9.49 -5.65 -5.58
N VAL A 693 10.27 -6.39 -6.38
CA VAL A 693 11.50 -7.07 -5.92
C VAL A 693 12.77 -6.24 -6.12
N ASP A 694 12.63 -5.00 -6.58
CA ASP A 694 13.71 -4.02 -6.69
C ASP A 694 13.25 -2.58 -6.43
N CYS A 695 14.20 -1.74 -6.02
CA CYS A 695 13.99 -0.31 -5.82
C CYS A 695 15.26 0.50 -6.14
N THR A 696 15.10 1.80 -6.40
CA THR A 696 16.23 2.75 -6.52
C THR A 696 16.19 3.70 -5.32
N VAL A 697 17.20 3.65 -4.47
CA VAL A 697 17.37 4.57 -3.33
C VAL A 697 18.19 5.76 -3.80
N GLY A 698 17.54 6.90 -3.99
CA GLY A 698 18.15 8.17 -4.38
C GLY A 698 18.53 9.07 -3.20
N SER A 699 18.98 10.29 -3.52
CA SER A 699 19.39 11.34 -2.56
C SER A 699 20.49 10.90 -1.58
N LEU A 700 21.39 10.02 -2.04
CA LEU A 700 22.57 9.59 -1.30
C LEU A 700 23.73 10.58 -1.49
N LEU A 701 24.69 10.58 -0.55
CA LEU A 701 25.92 11.37 -0.64
C LEU A 701 27.01 10.57 -1.38
N PRO A 702 27.83 11.19 -2.28
CA PRO A 702 28.89 10.49 -3.00
C PRO A 702 30.03 10.02 -2.09
N GLY A 703 30.61 8.84 -2.38
CA GLY A 703 31.72 8.26 -1.62
C GLY A 703 31.40 7.95 -0.16
N LYS A 704 30.14 7.65 0.19
CA LYS A 704 29.71 7.26 1.54
C LYS A 704 29.16 5.82 1.54
N THR A 705 29.43 5.08 2.61
CA THR A 705 28.89 3.73 2.80
C THR A 705 27.52 3.77 3.47
N TYR A 706 26.58 3.04 2.88
CA TYR A 706 25.22 2.86 3.35
C TYR A 706 24.96 1.37 3.60
N GLY A 707 24.32 1.06 4.72
CA GLY A 707 23.84 -0.29 5.02
C GLY A 707 22.38 -0.45 4.62
N PHE A 708 22.00 -1.57 4.00
CA PHE A 708 20.62 -1.87 3.62
C PHE A 708 20.17 -3.25 4.09
N ARG A 709 18.99 -3.31 4.72
CA ARG A 709 18.29 -4.55 5.07
C ARG A 709 16.83 -4.48 4.62
N LEU A 710 16.20 -5.63 4.38
CA LEU A 710 14.79 -5.71 4.00
C LEU A 710 14.03 -6.83 4.72
N ARG A 711 12.71 -6.69 4.81
CA ARG A 711 11.78 -7.73 5.30
C ARG A 711 10.63 -7.91 4.31
N ALA A 712 10.17 -9.15 4.15
CA ALA A 712 8.95 -9.47 3.41
C ALA A 712 7.72 -9.41 4.32
N GLY A 713 6.55 -9.12 3.74
CA GLY A 713 5.26 -9.11 4.42
C GLY A 713 4.18 -9.86 3.64
N ASN A 714 3.33 -10.58 4.35
CA ASN A 714 2.15 -11.26 3.81
C ASN A 714 0.90 -10.89 4.64
N LYS A 715 -0.20 -11.64 4.46
CA LYS A 715 -1.47 -11.41 5.19
C LYS A 715 -1.38 -11.56 6.72
N ALA A 716 -0.35 -12.20 7.26
CA ALA A 716 -0.10 -12.32 8.70
C ALA A 716 0.79 -11.19 9.26
N GLY A 717 1.40 -10.37 8.40
CA GLY A 717 2.27 -9.26 8.77
C GLY A 717 3.67 -9.35 8.16
N TYR A 718 4.58 -8.50 8.64
CA TYR A 718 5.98 -8.49 8.23
C TYR A 718 6.82 -9.50 9.02
N GLY A 719 7.68 -10.23 8.32
CA GLY A 719 8.69 -11.10 8.88
C GLY A 719 9.90 -10.34 9.46
N PRO A 720 10.92 -11.07 9.95
CA PRO A 720 12.16 -10.48 10.40
C PRO A 720 12.91 -9.80 9.24
N PHE A 721 13.74 -8.81 9.57
CA PHE A 721 14.68 -8.24 8.61
C PHE A 721 15.79 -9.25 8.25
N SER A 722 16.25 -9.14 7.01
CA SER A 722 17.48 -9.76 6.52
C SER A 722 18.73 -9.16 7.18
N GLU A 723 19.86 -9.86 7.05
CA GLU A 723 21.17 -9.33 7.38
C GLU A 723 21.49 -8.06 6.57
N ARG A 724 22.31 -7.18 7.14
CA ARG A 724 22.73 -5.95 6.46
C ARG A 724 23.65 -6.27 5.28
N SER A 725 23.28 -5.77 4.11
CA SER A 725 24.22 -5.53 3.00
C SER A 725 24.88 -4.15 3.18
N GLU A 726 26.10 -3.96 2.69
CA GLU A 726 26.77 -2.66 2.67
C GLU A 726 27.20 -2.28 1.26
N VAL A 727 27.10 -0.99 0.94
CA VAL A 727 27.49 -0.43 -0.35
C VAL A 727 28.00 1.00 -0.19
N THR A 728 29.17 1.28 -0.76
CA THR A 728 29.67 2.65 -0.94
C THR A 728 29.11 3.21 -2.25
N THR A 729 28.55 4.42 -2.20
CA THR A 729 28.14 5.16 -3.41
C THR A 729 29.34 5.44 -4.31
N GLY A 730 29.09 5.59 -5.60
CA GLY A 730 30.13 5.93 -6.57
C GLY A 730 30.77 7.30 -6.27
N PRO A 731 31.97 7.58 -6.81
CA PRO A 731 32.52 8.91 -6.78
C PRO A 731 31.61 9.85 -7.59
N GLY A 732 31.37 11.04 -7.05
CA GLY A 732 30.63 12.12 -7.70
C GLY A 732 31.46 13.39 -7.72
N ALA A 733 31.09 14.35 -8.55
CA ALA A 733 31.65 15.69 -8.50
C ALA A 733 31.53 16.28 -7.07
N PRO A 734 32.47 17.14 -6.62
CA PRO A 734 32.43 17.69 -5.27
C PRO A 734 31.16 18.52 -5.03
N GLU A 735 30.73 18.63 -3.77
CA GLU A 735 29.72 19.62 -3.40
C GLU A 735 30.30 21.05 -3.48
N ALA A 736 29.41 22.05 -3.43
CA ALA A 736 29.82 23.45 -3.47
C ALA A 736 30.86 23.75 -2.39
N CYS A 737 31.89 24.52 -2.76
CA CYS A 737 32.77 25.13 -1.77
C CYS A 737 31.95 26.03 -0.84
N ARG A 738 32.42 26.17 0.42
CA ARG A 738 31.96 27.28 1.27
C ARG A 738 32.27 28.63 0.60
N PRO A 739 31.49 29.69 0.87
CA PRO A 739 31.74 31.01 0.31
C PRO A 739 33.18 31.47 0.61
N PRO A 740 33.97 31.92 -0.38
CA PRO A 740 35.38 32.23 -0.21
C PRO A 740 35.61 33.46 0.69
N HIS A 741 36.58 33.37 1.60
CA HIS A 741 36.99 34.47 2.47
C HIS A 741 37.90 35.44 1.71
N VAL A 742 37.46 36.68 1.55
CA VAL A 742 38.20 37.76 0.88
C VAL A 742 38.88 38.67 1.92
N THR A 743 40.07 39.15 1.62
CA THR A 743 40.81 40.10 2.47
C THR A 743 41.52 41.13 1.60
N CYS A 744 40.99 42.35 1.58
CA CYS A 744 41.58 43.47 0.85
C CYS A 744 42.91 43.88 1.49
N LYS A 745 44.01 43.76 0.74
CA LYS A 745 45.36 44.20 1.16
C LYS A 745 45.59 45.69 0.89
N SER A 746 44.93 46.24 -0.12
CA SER A 746 44.97 47.65 -0.50
C SER A 746 43.71 48.02 -1.31
N PRO A 747 43.50 49.30 -1.66
CA PRO A 747 42.48 49.71 -2.63
C PRO A 747 42.55 49.02 -3.99
N THR A 748 43.68 48.38 -4.34
CA THR A 748 43.94 47.80 -5.66
C THR A 748 44.32 46.31 -5.63
N CYS A 749 44.25 45.66 -4.46
CA CYS A 749 44.68 44.28 -4.25
C CYS A 749 43.88 43.57 -3.15
N ALA A 750 43.42 42.34 -3.41
CA ALA A 750 42.74 41.49 -2.44
C ALA A 750 43.20 40.04 -2.54
N VAL A 751 43.33 39.35 -1.41
CA VAL A 751 43.51 37.90 -1.37
C VAL A 751 42.17 37.23 -1.17
N ILE A 752 41.94 36.15 -1.91
CA ILE A 752 40.73 35.33 -1.88
C ILE A 752 41.19 33.94 -1.45
N SER A 753 40.51 33.34 -0.47
CA SER A 753 40.89 32.06 0.14
C SER A 753 39.67 31.19 0.39
N TRP A 754 39.82 29.87 0.30
CA TRP A 754 38.69 28.93 0.39
C TRP A 754 39.09 27.60 1.03
N GLU A 755 38.09 26.89 1.55
CA GLU A 755 38.27 25.57 2.14
C GLU A 755 38.00 24.46 1.12
N THR A 756 38.53 23.25 1.38
CA THR A 756 38.11 22.05 0.67
C THR A 756 36.63 21.74 1.00
N PRO A 757 35.77 21.37 0.04
CA PRO A 757 34.40 20.98 0.35
C PRO A 757 34.33 19.79 1.35
N SER A 758 33.24 19.71 2.10
CA SER A 758 33.03 18.67 3.12
C SER A 758 32.70 17.29 2.54
N CYS A 759 32.11 17.25 1.34
CA CYS A 759 31.71 16.05 0.63
C CYS A 759 32.32 16.04 -0.78
N ASN A 760 33.55 15.55 -0.89
CA ASN A 760 34.30 15.59 -2.16
C ASN A 760 34.03 14.41 -3.10
N GLY A 761 33.48 13.28 -2.61
CA GLY A 761 33.20 12.06 -3.39
C GLY A 761 34.43 11.27 -3.85
N ALA A 762 35.47 11.97 -4.29
CA ALA A 762 36.83 11.52 -4.57
C ALA A 762 37.81 12.66 -4.23
N ALA A 763 39.13 12.46 -4.39
CA ALA A 763 40.11 13.53 -4.17
C ALA A 763 39.92 14.69 -5.16
N VAL A 764 39.86 15.93 -4.65
CA VAL A 764 39.80 17.16 -5.47
C VAL A 764 41.15 17.36 -6.16
N SER A 765 41.11 17.64 -7.46
CA SER A 765 42.31 17.83 -8.31
C SER A 765 42.55 19.28 -8.70
N GLU A 766 41.50 20.12 -8.73
CA GLU A 766 41.57 21.49 -9.23
C GLU A 766 40.47 22.35 -8.58
N TYR A 767 40.75 23.62 -8.33
CA TYR A 767 39.78 24.66 -8.00
C TYR A 767 39.70 25.67 -9.14
N ARG A 768 38.51 26.24 -9.36
CA ARG A 768 38.25 27.28 -10.37
C ARG A 768 37.56 28.47 -9.72
N LEU A 769 38.18 29.64 -9.82
CA LEU A 769 37.74 30.88 -9.18
C LEU A 769 37.27 31.88 -10.24
N GLU A 770 36.06 32.38 -10.06
CA GLU A 770 35.52 33.51 -10.82
C GLU A 770 35.53 34.79 -10.00
N TRP A 771 35.79 35.91 -10.67
CA TRP A 771 35.84 37.26 -10.11
C TRP A 771 35.21 38.25 -11.10
N GLY A 772 34.46 39.24 -10.63
CA GLY A 772 33.93 40.32 -11.47
C GLY A 772 33.49 41.53 -10.65
N ALA A 773 33.51 42.72 -11.26
CA ALA A 773 32.88 43.90 -10.66
C ALA A 773 31.35 43.69 -10.59
N ALA A 774 30.67 44.31 -9.62
CA ALA A 774 29.24 44.09 -9.38
C ALA A 774 28.33 44.49 -10.55
N GLU A 775 28.79 45.40 -11.41
CA GLU A 775 28.10 45.87 -12.62
C GLU A 775 28.55 45.12 -13.90
N GLY A 776 29.49 44.17 -13.78
CA GLY A 776 30.09 43.44 -14.89
C GLY A 776 29.79 41.94 -14.89
N SER A 777 30.30 41.23 -15.90
CA SER A 777 30.30 39.77 -15.90
C SER A 777 31.42 39.23 -15.00
N MET A 778 31.14 38.15 -14.27
CA MET A 778 32.19 37.38 -13.59
C MET A 778 33.03 36.63 -14.64
N GLN A 779 34.34 36.63 -14.45
CA GLN A 779 35.31 36.02 -15.36
C GLN A 779 36.21 35.04 -14.60
N MET A 780 36.60 33.95 -15.27
CA MET A 780 37.49 32.94 -14.70
C MET A 780 38.90 33.52 -14.55
N CYS A 781 39.39 33.65 -13.31
CA CYS A 781 40.67 34.32 -13.02
C CYS A 781 41.75 33.38 -12.47
N TYR A 782 41.37 32.24 -11.89
CA TYR A 782 42.33 31.23 -11.43
C TYR A 782 41.81 29.81 -11.65
N THR A 783 42.71 28.92 -12.07
CA THR A 783 42.50 27.47 -12.13
C THR A 783 43.73 26.75 -11.57
N GLY A 784 43.55 25.76 -10.70
CA GLY A 784 44.64 24.98 -10.10
C GLY A 784 44.36 24.49 -8.67
N ALA A 785 45.32 23.77 -8.08
CA ALA A 785 45.12 23.04 -6.82
C ALA A 785 45.30 23.85 -5.52
N ALA A 786 45.63 25.14 -5.58
CA ALA A 786 45.81 25.96 -4.38
C ALA A 786 44.46 26.36 -3.75
N LEU A 787 44.49 26.69 -2.45
CA LEU A 787 43.34 27.14 -1.65
C LEU A 787 43.28 28.67 -1.46
N SER A 788 44.11 29.42 -2.20
CA SER A 788 44.11 30.89 -2.19
C SER A 788 44.68 31.47 -3.47
N HIS A 789 44.23 32.68 -3.82
CA HIS A 789 44.70 33.45 -4.96
C HIS A 789 44.78 34.95 -4.60
N GLU A 790 45.74 35.68 -5.17
CA GLU A 790 45.90 37.13 -4.94
C GLU A 790 45.52 37.91 -6.20
N MET A 791 44.41 38.64 -6.11
CA MET A 791 43.89 39.50 -7.16
C MET A 791 44.53 40.89 -7.08
N ARG A 792 44.96 41.42 -8.23
CA ARG A 792 45.68 42.71 -8.35
C ARG A 792 45.13 43.54 -9.50
N GLY A 793 45.30 44.86 -9.43
CA GLY A 793 44.78 45.79 -10.44
C GLY A 793 43.29 46.10 -10.27
N LEU A 794 42.78 45.95 -9.05
CA LEU A 794 41.42 46.36 -8.69
C LEU A 794 41.30 47.88 -8.67
N LEU A 795 40.08 48.38 -8.88
CA LEU A 795 39.73 49.78 -8.73
C LEU A 795 39.38 50.06 -7.25
N PRO A 796 39.79 51.22 -6.67
CA PRO A 796 39.37 51.64 -5.33
C PRO A 796 37.85 51.73 -5.17
N ALA A 797 37.36 51.64 -3.92
CA ALA A 797 35.95 51.77 -3.53
C ALA A 797 34.93 50.90 -4.30
N THR A 798 35.40 49.96 -5.12
CA THR A 798 34.58 49.23 -6.10
C THR A 798 34.09 47.91 -5.52
N ASN A 799 32.83 47.59 -5.80
CA ASN A 799 32.18 46.35 -5.42
C ASN A 799 32.56 45.23 -6.38
N TYR A 800 33.02 44.10 -5.83
CA TYR A 800 33.40 42.90 -6.57
C TYR A 800 32.73 41.65 -5.99
N PHE A 801 32.28 40.75 -6.85
CA PHE A 801 31.84 39.42 -6.50
C PHE A 801 32.92 38.38 -6.78
N CYS A 802 32.99 37.35 -5.94
CA CYS A 802 33.82 36.18 -6.18
C CYS A 802 33.14 34.87 -5.79
N ARG A 803 33.42 33.79 -6.52
CA ARG A 803 32.89 32.44 -6.23
C ARG A 803 33.85 31.37 -6.73
N VAL A 804 33.88 30.23 -6.06
CA VAL A 804 34.83 29.13 -6.34
C VAL A 804 34.13 27.79 -6.45
N GLN A 805 34.53 26.97 -7.42
CA GLN A 805 34.08 25.58 -7.59
C GLN A 805 35.28 24.62 -7.50
N ALA A 806 35.01 23.39 -7.07
CA ALA A 806 36.00 22.31 -6.98
C ALA A 806 35.78 21.26 -8.08
N VAL A 807 36.85 20.63 -8.55
CA VAL A 807 36.84 19.62 -9.62
C VAL A 807 37.56 18.36 -9.13
N ASN A 808 37.03 17.19 -9.45
CA ASN A 808 37.67 15.90 -9.17
C ASN A 808 37.57 14.96 -10.38
N VAL A 809 38.06 13.72 -10.21
CA VAL A 809 38.03 12.65 -11.23
C VAL A 809 36.63 12.23 -11.70
N ALA A 810 35.57 12.63 -11.02
CA ALA A 810 34.17 12.35 -11.37
C ALA A 810 33.42 13.58 -11.93
N GLY A 811 34.01 14.78 -11.91
CA GLY A 811 33.47 15.97 -12.58
C GLY A 811 33.75 17.30 -11.89
N VAL A 812 33.17 18.35 -12.45
CA VAL A 812 33.15 19.72 -11.91
C VAL A 812 31.96 19.85 -10.95
N GLY A 813 32.22 20.23 -9.70
CA GLY A 813 31.19 20.58 -8.72
C GLY A 813 30.61 21.97 -8.99
N PRO A 814 29.48 22.34 -8.38
CA PRO A 814 28.93 23.69 -8.51
C PRO A 814 29.82 24.74 -7.82
N PHE A 815 29.67 26.00 -8.24
CA PHE A 815 30.23 27.15 -7.52
C PHE A 815 29.64 27.29 -6.12
N SER A 816 30.44 27.84 -5.21
CA SER A 816 29.98 28.47 -3.98
C SER A 816 28.96 29.58 -4.26
N ASP A 817 28.24 29.99 -3.21
CA ASP A 817 27.59 31.31 -3.22
C ASP A 817 28.63 32.41 -3.51
N ALA A 818 28.16 33.49 -4.15
CA ALA A 818 29.01 34.61 -4.51
C ALA A 818 29.20 35.57 -3.32
N VAL A 819 30.46 35.78 -2.92
CA VAL A 819 30.82 36.73 -1.86
C VAL A 819 31.04 38.10 -2.46
N LEU A 820 30.25 39.07 -2.00
CA LEU A 820 30.45 40.49 -2.26
C LEU A 820 31.57 41.02 -1.35
N CYS A 821 32.51 41.76 -1.93
CA CYS A 821 33.54 42.49 -1.22
C CYS A 821 33.73 43.86 -1.86
N GLN A 822 34.06 44.88 -1.06
CA GLN A 822 34.41 46.21 -1.54
C GLN A 822 35.89 46.46 -1.28
N THR A 823 36.62 46.96 -2.27
CA THR A 823 37.97 47.49 -2.05
C THR A 823 37.91 48.78 -1.22
N PRO A 824 38.86 49.06 -0.32
CA PRO A 824 38.93 50.35 0.37
C PRO A 824 39.03 51.55 -0.59
N CYS A 825 38.60 52.71 -0.14
CA CYS A 825 38.79 53.99 -0.83
C CYS A 825 40.27 54.39 -0.86
N SER A 826 40.66 55.32 -1.73
CA SER A 826 42.05 55.83 -1.79
C SER A 826 42.11 57.36 -1.89
N VAL A 827 43.33 57.92 -1.89
CA VAL A 827 43.54 59.33 -2.27
C VAL A 827 43.05 59.59 -3.71
N PRO A 828 42.69 60.84 -4.07
CA PRO A 828 42.11 61.14 -5.38
C PRO A 828 43.08 60.91 -6.54
N ALA A 829 42.54 60.81 -7.76
CA ALA A 829 43.30 60.82 -9.01
C ALA A 829 44.01 62.18 -9.26
N PRO A 830 45.04 62.24 -10.12
CA PRO A 830 45.71 63.49 -10.47
C PRO A 830 44.75 64.46 -11.16
N VAL A 831 44.88 65.76 -10.84
CA VAL A 831 44.05 66.83 -11.41
C VAL A 831 44.35 67.02 -12.90
N SER A 832 43.30 66.98 -13.73
CA SER A 832 43.33 67.13 -15.19
C SER A 832 42.93 68.55 -15.64
N ASN A 833 43.16 68.81 -16.94
CA ASN A 833 42.58 69.93 -17.70
C ASN A 833 42.77 71.33 -17.06
N VAL A 834 43.95 71.56 -16.46
CA VAL A 834 44.36 72.84 -15.86
C VAL A 834 44.64 73.88 -16.93
N HIS A 835 43.94 75.02 -16.90
CA HIS A 835 44.10 76.13 -17.84
C HIS A 835 43.85 77.50 -17.19
N ALA A 836 44.14 78.58 -17.92
CA ALA A 836 43.91 79.95 -17.45
C ALA A 836 42.49 80.43 -17.74
N LEU A 837 41.97 81.30 -16.86
CA LEU A 837 40.75 82.08 -17.10
C LEU A 837 41.01 83.23 -18.07
N ARG A 838 39.99 83.60 -18.85
CA ARG A 838 40.02 84.76 -19.75
C ARG A 838 39.91 86.07 -18.97
N GLU A 839 40.36 87.19 -19.54
CA GLU A 839 40.25 88.52 -18.88
C GLU A 839 38.79 88.96 -18.64
N SER A 840 37.83 88.41 -19.39
CA SER A 840 36.39 88.55 -19.13
C SER A 840 35.90 87.75 -17.93
N GLU A 841 36.57 86.64 -17.61
CA GLU A 841 36.22 85.68 -16.55
C GLU A 841 36.95 85.97 -15.22
N MET A 842 37.99 86.81 -15.25
CA MET A 842 38.60 87.41 -14.05
C MET A 842 37.79 88.59 -13.49
N ARG A 843 36.56 88.82 -14.00
CA ARG A 843 35.58 89.76 -13.44
C ARG A 843 34.69 89.02 -12.47
N VAL A 844 34.62 89.50 -11.23
CA VAL A 844 33.66 88.98 -10.24
C VAL A 844 32.37 89.80 -10.36
N GLU A 845 31.28 89.15 -10.78
CA GLU A 845 29.93 89.65 -10.50
C GLU A 845 29.69 89.60 -8.99
N GLY A 846 29.05 90.62 -8.43
CA GLY A 846 28.82 90.73 -7.00
C GLY A 846 28.08 89.51 -6.46
N CYS A 847 28.65 88.83 -5.46
CA CYS A 847 28.07 87.61 -4.90
C CYS A 847 26.74 87.94 -4.21
N ARG A 848 25.61 87.48 -4.78
CA ARG A 848 24.32 87.48 -4.10
C ARG A 848 24.31 86.39 -3.03
N THR A 849 24.61 86.74 -1.80
CA THR A 849 24.36 85.92 -0.62
C THR A 849 22.86 85.84 -0.35
N THR A 850 22.21 84.76 -0.77
CA THR A 850 20.82 84.47 -0.43
C THR A 850 20.73 83.76 0.91
N GLU A 851 20.68 84.51 2.01
CA GLU A 851 20.16 84.00 3.28
C GLU A 851 18.65 84.25 3.39
N ARG A 852 17.95 83.49 4.25
CA ARG A 852 16.48 83.54 4.40
C ARG A 852 16.07 83.92 5.83
N GLY A 853 15.47 85.10 5.93
CA GLY A 853 14.52 85.58 6.95
C GLY A 853 13.82 86.79 6.30
N VAL A 854 12.49 86.99 6.30
CA VAL A 854 11.50 86.76 7.37
C VAL A 854 11.98 87.51 8.62
N ASP A 855 11.55 88.75 8.85
CA ASP A 855 10.15 89.22 8.84
C ASP A 855 9.85 90.42 7.88
N GLU A 856 8.57 90.81 7.80
CA GLU A 856 8.06 92.02 7.13
C GLU A 856 7.68 93.06 8.21
N ASP A 857 8.17 94.30 8.13
CA ASP A 857 7.55 95.53 8.70
C ASP A 857 8.31 96.79 8.24
N ASP A 858 7.59 97.69 7.56
CA ASP A 858 7.71 99.17 7.40
C ASP A 858 9.00 99.94 6.97
N ASP A 859 8.71 101.15 6.45
CA ASP A 859 9.48 102.40 6.26
C ASP A 859 10.60 102.56 5.18
N GLU A 860 10.16 103.20 4.08
CA GLU A 860 10.73 104.26 3.21
C GLU A 860 12.26 104.56 3.13
N ASP A 861 12.75 104.53 1.88
CA ASP A 861 13.71 105.46 1.23
C ASP A 861 14.98 105.96 1.98
N GLU A 862 16.11 105.25 1.79
CA GLU A 862 17.43 105.90 1.61
C GLU A 862 18.12 105.41 0.31
N GLU A 863 18.56 106.35 -0.54
CA GLU A 863 19.43 106.07 -1.70
C GLU A 863 20.89 105.92 -1.25
N ASP A 864 21.57 104.79 -1.51
CA ASP A 864 23.01 104.68 -1.21
C ASP A 864 23.84 103.85 -2.22
N GLU A 865 25.18 103.95 -2.11
CA GLU A 865 26.14 103.85 -3.20
C GLU A 865 26.08 102.59 -4.10
N GLN A 866 26.02 102.83 -5.42
CA GLN A 866 26.16 101.80 -6.44
C GLN A 866 27.62 101.30 -6.56
N ALA A 867 27.95 100.30 -5.74
CA ALA A 867 29.29 99.72 -5.62
C ALA A 867 29.93 99.33 -6.97
N ARG A 868 31.12 99.90 -7.26
CA ARG A 868 31.89 99.60 -8.48
C ARG A 868 32.57 98.23 -8.35
N PRO A 869 32.54 97.36 -9.39
CA PRO A 869 33.20 96.06 -9.33
C PRO A 869 34.72 96.21 -9.24
N LEU A 870 35.35 95.43 -8.35
CA LEU A 870 36.79 95.39 -8.17
C LEU A 870 37.46 94.80 -9.42
N LEU A 871 38.22 95.64 -10.14
CA LEU A 871 38.86 95.26 -11.40
C LEU A 871 40.22 94.59 -11.13
N TYR A 872 40.26 93.26 -11.07
CA TYR A 872 41.51 92.52 -10.94
C TYR A 872 42.45 92.79 -12.13
N SER A 873 43.63 93.35 -11.84
CA SER A 873 44.59 93.70 -12.89
C SER A 873 45.32 92.45 -13.41
N PRO A 874 45.35 92.21 -14.74
CA PRO A 874 46.14 91.12 -15.34
C PRO A 874 47.66 91.33 -15.17
N SER A 875 48.09 92.51 -14.70
CA SER A 875 49.48 92.78 -14.31
C SER A 875 49.84 92.24 -12.92
N THR A 876 48.87 91.87 -12.07
CA THR A 876 49.13 91.41 -10.69
C THR A 876 48.33 90.18 -10.27
N CYS A 877 47.47 89.64 -11.15
CA CYS A 877 46.61 88.50 -10.89
C CYS A 877 46.70 87.44 -12.01
N LEU A 878 46.47 86.17 -11.67
CA LEU A 878 46.30 85.07 -12.62
C LEU A 878 45.09 84.21 -12.23
N GLY A 879 44.12 84.07 -13.13
CA GLY A 879 42.98 83.18 -12.97
C GLY A 879 43.26 81.76 -13.48
N LEU A 880 42.85 80.75 -12.72
CA LEU A 880 42.99 79.33 -13.02
C LEU A 880 41.62 78.61 -13.05
N ARG A 881 41.55 77.56 -13.85
CA ARG A 881 40.46 76.57 -13.88
C ARG A 881 41.04 75.17 -14.11
N TRP A 882 40.38 74.16 -13.56
CA TRP A 882 40.69 72.74 -13.75
C TRP A 882 39.41 71.90 -13.71
N GLU A 883 39.54 70.58 -13.84
CA GLU A 883 38.44 69.63 -13.63
C GLU A 883 38.65 68.82 -12.35
N ALA A 884 37.55 68.41 -11.73
CA ALA A 884 37.60 67.57 -10.54
C ALA A 884 38.02 66.14 -10.94
N PRO A 885 39.14 65.61 -10.41
CA PRO A 885 39.54 64.24 -10.69
C PRO A 885 38.62 63.23 -9.98
N CYS A 886 38.76 61.95 -10.32
CA CYS A 886 38.06 60.88 -9.58
C CYS A 886 38.46 60.90 -8.10
N ASP A 887 37.46 60.84 -7.22
CA ASP A 887 37.60 60.92 -5.77
C ASP A 887 38.02 59.59 -5.11
N HIS A 888 37.97 58.50 -5.89
CA HIS A 888 38.21 57.12 -5.45
C HIS A 888 37.36 56.71 -4.23
N GLY A 889 36.10 57.17 -4.19
CA GLY A 889 35.11 56.83 -3.16
C GLY A 889 35.26 57.63 -1.86
N SER A 890 35.90 58.79 -1.90
CA SER A 890 36.00 59.70 -0.76
C SER A 890 36.12 61.15 -1.24
N GLU A 891 35.09 61.95 -0.96
CA GLU A 891 34.88 63.30 -1.48
C GLU A 891 36.13 64.19 -1.40
N ILE A 892 36.40 64.92 -2.50
CA ILE A 892 37.50 65.88 -2.57
C ILE A 892 37.15 67.11 -1.72
N THR A 893 37.84 67.27 -0.60
CA THR A 893 37.60 68.35 0.37
C THR A 893 38.28 69.66 -0.01
N SER A 894 39.39 69.59 -0.75
CA SER A 894 40.27 70.74 -1.02
C SER A 894 41.22 70.48 -2.19
N TYR A 895 41.79 71.56 -2.72
CA TYR A 895 42.90 71.49 -3.70
C TYR A 895 44.10 72.28 -3.18
N LEU A 896 45.30 71.82 -3.51
CA LEU A 896 46.57 72.44 -3.14
C LEU A 896 47.29 72.91 -4.40
N ILE A 897 47.44 74.22 -4.56
CA ILE A 897 48.04 74.88 -5.72
C ILE A 897 49.48 75.28 -5.39
N ASP A 898 50.45 74.58 -5.97
CA ASP A 898 51.87 74.86 -5.86
C ASP A 898 52.33 75.87 -6.93
N LEU A 899 53.10 76.88 -6.50
CA LEU A 899 53.66 77.97 -7.32
C LEU A 899 55.20 77.90 -7.44
N GLY A 900 55.83 76.84 -6.94
CA GLY A 900 57.27 76.61 -6.94
C GLY A 900 58.01 77.32 -5.81
N GLU A 901 58.14 78.65 -5.89
CA GLU A 901 58.95 79.46 -4.96
C GLU A 901 58.12 80.18 -3.87
N ARG A 902 56.84 79.83 -3.74
CA ARG A 902 55.94 80.30 -2.67
C ARG A 902 55.34 79.09 -1.95
N GLN A 903 54.89 79.27 -0.70
CA GLN A 903 54.08 78.26 -0.03
C GLN A 903 52.83 77.93 -0.89
N PRO A 904 52.44 76.64 -0.97
CA PRO A 904 51.30 76.25 -1.78
C PRO A 904 49.99 76.76 -1.18
N ILE A 905 49.07 77.18 -2.06
CA ILE A 905 47.78 77.74 -1.67
C ILE A 905 46.77 76.59 -1.52
N LEU A 906 46.26 76.38 -0.31
CA LEU A 906 45.13 75.48 -0.08
C LEU A 906 43.82 76.21 -0.39
N THR A 907 42.99 75.63 -1.27
CA THR A 907 41.63 76.08 -1.58
C THR A 907 40.61 75.08 -1.07
N GLY A 908 39.36 75.52 -0.88
CA GLY A 908 38.22 74.59 -0.72
C GLY A 908 37.97 73.74 -1.99
N PRO A 909 36.84 73.02 -2.06
CA PRO A 909 36.51 72.09 -3.14
C PRO A 909 36.04 72.80 -4.43
N VAL A 910 36.76 73.85 -4.84
CA VAL A 910 36.49 74.66 -6.04
C VAL A 910 37.32 74.19 -7.23
N THR A 911 36.80 74.36 -8.44
CA THR A 911 37.52 74.05 -9.71
C THR A 911 37.98 75.31 -10.46
N LYS A 912 37.90 76.49 -9.82
CA LYS A 912 38.37 77.79 -10.31
C LYS A 912 38.97 78.59 -9.15
N TYR A 913 40.03 79.34 -9.40
CA TYR A 913 40.66 80.21 -8.39
C TYR A 913 41.42 81.37 -9.03
N ILE A 914 41.43 82.55 -8.39
CA ILE A 914 42.20 83.72 -8.85
C ILE A 914 43.34 83.99 -7.87
N ILE A 915 44.58 83.80 -8.33
CA ILE A 915 45.79 84.08 -7.56
C ILE A 915 46.11 85.57 -7.69
N GLN A 916 46.21 86.27 -6.56
CA GLN A 916 46.45 87.71 -6.48
C GLN A 916 47.88 88.01 -5.96
N ASN A 917 48.27 89.28 -5.95
CA ASN A 917 49.56 89.76 -5.41
C ASN A 917 50.78 89.05 -6.05
N LEU A 918 50.71 88.93 -7.38
CA LEU A 918 51.78 88.49 -8.26
C LEU A 918 52.54 89.71 -8.80
N GLN A 919 53.81 89.50 -9.17
CA GLN A 919 54.63 90.55 -9.78
C GLN A 919 54.23 90.76 -11.25
N PRO A 920 54.24 92.00 -11.78
CA PRO A 920 54.11 92.27 -13.20
C PRO A 920 55.19 91.58 -14.06
N ASP A 921 54.85 91.33 -15.32
CA ASP A 921 55.71 90.71 -16.34
C ASP A 921 56.43 89.41 -15.92
N THR A 922 55.89 88.67 -14.95
CA THR A 922 56.57 87.53 -14.29
C THR A 922 55.92 86.20 -14.67
N THR A 923 56.74 85.19 -14.98
CA THR A 923 56.26 83.83 -15.35
C THR A 923 56.28 82.87 -14.16
N TYR A 924 55.13 82.32 -13.81
CA TYR A 924 54.94 81.35 -12.73
C TYR A 924 54.83 79.92 -13.28
N ARG A 925 55.32 78.93 -12.51
CA ARG A 925 55.09 77.50 -12.74
C ARG A 925 54.02 77.03 -11.75
N ILE A 926 53.05 76.23 -12.20
CA ILE A 926 51.86 75.90 -11.42
C ILE A 926 51.60 74.40 -11.44
N ARG A 927 51.32 73.79 -10.28
CA ARG A 927 50.83 72.41 -10.14
C ARG A 927 49.65 72.37 -9.18
N ILE A 928 48.72 71.42 -9.35
CA ILE A 928 47.55 71.26 -8.48
C ILE A 928 47.46 69.81 -7.98
N GLN A 929 47.21 69.62 -6.69
CA GLN A 929 46.81 68.34 -6.09
C GLN A 929 45.37 68.40 -5.60
N ALA A 930 44.62 67.31 -5.71
CA ALA A 930 43.33 67.13 -5.04
C ALA A 930 43.53 66.40 -3.70
N LEU A 931 42.80 66.80 -2.67
CA LEU A 931 42.85 66.22 -1.33
C LEU A 931 41.47 65.68 -0.94
N ASN A 932 41.42 64.48 -0.35
CA ASN A 932 40.26 63.97 0.39
C ASN A 932 40.66 63.64 1.83
N ILE A 933 39.76 63.03 2.63
CA ILE A 933 40.06 62.68 4.04
C ILE A 933 41.19 61.65 4.21
N LEU A 934 41.61 60.96 3.14
CA LEU A 934 42.75 60.03 3.14
C LEU A 934 44.08 60.72 2.78
N GLY A 935 44.05 61.98 2.35
CA GLY A 935 45.23 62.79 2.05
C GLY A 935 45.28 63.33 0.62
N ALA A 936 46.46 63.77 0.20
CA ALA A 936 46.70 64.36 -1.11
C ALA A 936 46.96 63.30 -2.19
N GLY A 937 46.25 63.41 -3.31
CA GLY A 937 46.55 62.70 -4.55
C GLY A 937 47.82 63.25 -5.25
N PRO A 938 48.29 62.58 -6.32
CA PRO A 938 49.45 63.03 -7.09
C PRO A 938 49.23 64.39 -7.77
N CYS A 939 50.31 65.15 -7.98
CA CYS A 939 50.27 66.43 -8.66
C CYS A 939 49.80 66.32 -10.12
N SER A 940 49.10 67.35 -10.60
CA SER A 940 48.94 67.63 -12.02
C SER A 940 50.29 67.81 -12.73
N HIS A 941 50.27 67.76 -14.06
CA HIS A 941 51.38 68.28 -14.87
C HIS A 941 51.62 69.78 -14.58
N THR A 942 52.87 70.23 -14.82
CA THR A 942 53.30 71.61 -14.51
C THR A 942 52.90 72.58 -15.62
N PHE A 943 51.97 73.47 -15.31
CA PHE A 943 51.51 74.56 -16.18
C PHE A 943 52.39 75.81 -16.03
N LYS A 944 52.32 76.75 -16.98
CA LYS A 944 53.07 78.02 -16.97
C LYS A 944 52.20 79.20 -17.40
N LEU A 945 52.26 80.31 -16.67
CA LEU A 945 51.53 81.54 -16.98
C LEU A 945 52.38 82.79 -16.70
N LYS A 946 52.17 83.87 -17.47
CA LYS A 946 52.84 85.17 -17.30
C LYS A 946 51.82 86.28 -17.03
N THR A 947 52.10 87.14 -16.07
CA THR A 947 51.37 88.41 -15.84
C THR A 947 51.74 89.47 -16.87
N LYS A 948 50.87 90.48 -17.08
CA LYS A 948 51.13 91.62 -17.98
C LYS A 948 52.08 92.67 -17.36
N PRO A 949 52.70 93.57 -18.16
CA PRO A 949 53.41 94.74 -17.67
C PRO A 949 52.45 95.82 -17.10
N LEU A 950 52.99 96.96 -16.67
CA LEU A 950 52.21 98.11 -16.17
C LEU A 950 51.92 99.16 -17.27
N PRO A 951 50.83 99.96 -17.16
CA PRO A 951 50.55 101.09 -18.06
C PRO A 951 51.60 102.22 -17.97
N PRO A 952 51.77 103.05 -19.02
CA PRO A 952 52.83 104.05 -19.09
C PRO A 952 52.44 105.42 -18.50
N LEU A 953 53.43 106.24 -18.20
CA LEU A 953 53.27 107.63 -17.72
C LEU A 953 53.29 108.66 -18.87
N PRO A 954 52.65 109.83 -18.71
CA PRO A 954 52.62 110.88 -19.74
C PRO A 954 54.00 111.44 -20.10
N PRO A 955 54.26 111.76 -21.38
CA PRO A 955 55.51 112.37 -21.82
C PRO A 955 55.54 113.90 -21.61
N ARG A 956 56.75 114.47 -21.53
CA ARG A 956 56.99 115.92 -21.50
C ARG A 956 56.92 116.52 -22.91
N LEU A 957 56.39 117.75 -23.04
CA LEU A 957 56.24 118.48 -24.31
C LEU A 957 57.10 119.76 -24.32
N GLU A 958 57.85 120.00 -25.40
CA GLU A 958 58.79 121.12 -25.51
C GLU A 958 58.71 121.81 -26.87
N CYS A 959 58.87 123.14 -26.92
CA CYS A 959 58.86 123.94 -28.16
C CYS A 959 60.29 124.20 -28.64
N THR A 960 60.62 123.76 -29.86
CA THR A 960 62.00 123.73 -30.40
C THR A 960 62.32 124.84 -31.39
N ALA A 961 61.31 125.50 -31.96
CA ALA A 961 61.48 126.66 -32.83
C ALA A 961 60.19 127.48 -32.94
N SER A 962 60.30 128.80 -32.99
CA SER A 962 59.17 129.72 -33.20
C SER A 962 59.48 130.75 -34.29
N SER A 963 58.43 131.29 -34.88
CA SER A 963 58.46 132.46 -35.78
C SER A 963 57.12 133.18 -35.68
N HIS A 964 56.99 134.37 -36.27
CA HIS A 964 55.75 135.15 -36.22
C HIS A 964 54.52 134.46 -36.85
N GLN A 965 54.66 133.26 -37.46
CA GLN A 965 53.54 132.44 -37.97
C GLN A 965 53.64 130.91 -37.70
N THR A 966 54.67 130.41 -37.00
CA THR A 966 54.86 128.94 -36.81
C THR A 966 55.49 128.57 -35.47
N LEU A 967 55.20 127.35 -35.00
CA LEU A 967 55.78 126.69 -33.81
C LEU A 967 56.17 125.24 -34.16
N ARG A 968 57.20 124.68 -33.50
CA ARG A 968 57.59 123.26 -33.58
C ARG A 968 57.69 122.64 -32.19
N PHE A 969 57.25 121.39 -32.06
CA PHE A 969 57.27 120.65 -30.79
C PHE A 969 58.06 119.34 -30.88
N LYS A 970 58.65 118.94 -29.75
CA LYS A 970 59.26 117.63 -29.48
C LYS A 970 58.71 117.07 -28.16
N TRP A 971 58.64 115.75 -28.02
CA TRP A 971 58.30 115.06 -26.78
C TRP A 971 59.01 113.71 -26.65
N GLY A 972 58.95 113.11 -25.45
CA GLY A 972 59.37 111.72 -25.21
C GLY A 972 60.74 111.53 -24.54
N GLU A 973 61.51 112.59 -24.30
CA GLU A 973 62.75 112.52 -23.50
C GLU A 973 62.44 112.80 -22.02
N GLY A 974 61.84 111.79 -21.37
CA GLY A 974 61.67 111.67 -19.92
C GLY A 974 62.71 110.74 -19.29
N PRO A 975 62.83 110.67 -17.95
CA PRO A 975 63.95 110.02 -17.27
C PRO A 975 64.08 108.52 -17.58
N ALA A 976 65.31 108.10 -17.86
CA ALA A 976 65.60 106.78 -18.41
C ALA A 976 65.45 105.62 -17.41
N LYS A 977 64.41 104.80 -17.57
CA LYS A 977 64.44 103.36 -17.23
C LYS A 977 63.37 102.47 -17.89
N ALA A 978 62.78 102.90 -19.00
CA ALA A 978 61.98 102.04 -19.88
C ALA A 978 62.81 101.69 -21.13
N GLN A 979 62.71 100.44 -21.60
CA GLN A 979 63.20 100.09 -22.94
C GLN A 979 62.29 100.76 -23.99
N PRO A 980 62.84 101.18 -25.16
CA PRO A 980 62.03 101.59 -26.29
C PRO A 980 61.32 100.36 -26.87
N THR A 981 60.13 100.06 -26.35
CA THR A 981 59.24 99.03 -26.88
C THR A 981 58.46 99.60 -28.05
N ASP A 982 58.49 98.92 -29.20
CA ASP A 982 57.81 99.35 -30.44
C ASP A 982 56.27 99.46 -30.32
N SER A 983 55.71 99.07 -29.17
CA SER A 983 54.30 99.17 -28.80
C SER A 983 53.86 100.52 -28.21
N LEU A 984 54.78 101.44 -27.89
CA LEU A 984 54.44 102.75 -27.29
C LEU A 984 53.93 103.74 -28.34
N GLN A 985 52.73 104.30 -28.10
CA GLN A 985 52.13 105.33 -28.94
C GLN A 985 51.74 106.57 -28.12
N TYR A 986 51.71 107.74 -28.76
CA TYR A 986 51.44 109.05 -28.16
C TYR A 986 50.19 109.72 -28.75
N HIS A 987 49.61 110.70 -28.04
CA HIS A 987 48.48 111.50 -28.52
C HIS A 987 48.58 112.97 -28.08
N LEU A 988 48.93 113.88 -29.00
CA LEU A 988 49.03 115.34 -28.81
C LEU A 988 47.73 116.07 -29.21
N GLN A 989 47.35 117.06 -28.41
CA GLN A 989 46.18 117.93 -28.62
C GLN A 989 46.54 119.42 -28.46
N MET A 990 45.78 120.32 -29.09
CA MET A 990 45.89 121.78 -28.99
C MET A 990 44.54 122.40 -28.66
N GLU A 991 44.51 123.46 -27.87
CA GLU A 991 43.31 124.22 -27.56
C GLU A 991 42.88 125.13 -28.74
N ASP A 992 41.60 125.10 -29.10
CA ASP A 992 41.01 125.99 -30.10
C ASP A 992 40.39 127.26 -29.51
N LYS A 993 39.80 128.11 -30.35
CA LYS A 993 39.17 129.38 -29.92
C LYS A 993 37.92 129.20 -29.03
N SER A 994 37.44 127.98 -28.82
CA SER A 994 36.31 127.63 -27.95
C SER A 994 36.74 127.01 -26.62
N GLY A 995 38.05 126.90 -26.36
CA GLY A 995 38.59 126.25 -25.16
C GLY A 995 38.63 124.71 -25.25
N ARG A 996 38.46 124.15 -26.46
CA ARG A 996 38.41 122.69 -26.65
C ARG A 996 39.74 122.15 -27.17
N PHE A 997 40.26 121.10 -26.53
CA PHE A 997 41.44 120.39 -26.99
C PHE A 997 41.11 119.50 -28.22
N ILE A 998 41.55 119.96 -29.39
CA ILE A 998 41.48 119.24 -30.67
C ILE A 998 42.75 118.41 -30.91
N SER A 999 42.59 117.24 -31.52
CA SER A 999 43.71 116.31 -31.78
C SER A 999 44.61 116.81 -32.91
N LEU A 1000 45.91 117.02 -32.62
CA LEU A 1000 46.91 117.34 -33.65
C LEU A 1000 47.66 116.12 -34.16
N TYR A 1001 47.87 115.10 -33.31
CA TYR A 1001 48.63 113.90 -33.67
C TYR A 1001 48.29 112.72 -32.75
N LYS A 1002 48.11 111.51 -33.28
CA LYS A 1002 48.13 110.23 -32.54
C LYS A 1002 49.00 109.23 -33.30
N GLY A 1003 49.93 108.55 -32.63
CA GLY A 1003 50.90 107.62 -33.23
C GLY A 1003 52.27 107.61 -32.52
N PRO A 1004 53.28 106.91 -33.07
CA PRO A 1004 54.56 106.66 -32.39
C PRO A 1004 55.61 107.79 -32.48
N CYS A 1005 55.41 108.82 -33.31
CA CYS A 1005 56.43 109.85 -33.56
C CYS A 1005 56.60 110.84 -32.40
N HIS A 1006 57.77 111.46 -32.32
CA HIS A 1006 58.23 112.32 -31.22
C HIS A 1006 58.26 113.83 -31.51
N THR A 1007 57.81 114.29 -32.69
CA THR A 1007 57.88 115.71 -33.11
C THR A 1007 56.71 116.14 -34.01
N HIS A 1008 56.32 117.42 -33.97
CA HIS A 1008 55.27 117.99 -34.83
C HIS A 1008 55.48 119.49 -35.12
N LYS A 1009 54.91 120.03 -36.22
CA LYS A 1009 55.02 121.46 -36.62
C LYS A 1009 53.65 122.09 -36.86
N VAL A 1010 53.36 123.18 -36.15
CA VAL A 1010 52.14 123.99 -36.29
C VAL A 1010 52.44 125.27 -37.08
N GLN A 1011 51.51 125.70 -37.94
CA GLN A 1011 51.71 126.77 -38.93
C GLN A 1011 50.44 127.61 -39.14
N ARG A 1012 50.58 128.80 -39.74
CA ARG A 1012 49.52 129.82 -39.94
C ARG A 1012 49.00 130.42 -38.62
N LEU A 1013 49.94 130.73 -37.73
CA LEU A 1013 49.70 131.47 -36.50
C LEU A 1013 49.79 132.98 -36.77
N ASN A 1014 49.26 133.79 -35.86
CA ASN A 1014 49.37 135.26 -35.91
C ASN A 1014 50.62 135.73 -35.15
N GLU A 1015 51.14 136.93 -35.44
CA GLU A 1015 52.20 137.54 -34.62
C GLU A 1015 51.68 137.89 -33.20
N SER A 1016 52.56 137.85 -32.19
CA SER A 1016 52.25 138.23 -30.80
C SER A 1016 51.05 137.50 -30.16
N THR A 1017 50.80 136.24 -30.53
CA THR A 1017 49.60 135.47 -30.12
C THR A 1017 49.97 134.15 -29.41
N SER A 1018 49.21 133.76 -28.39
CA SER A 1018 49.45 132.57 -27.54
C SER A 1018 48.52 131.39 -27.87
N TYR A 1019 49.01 130.16 -27.71
CA TYR A 1019 48.31 128.89 -28.01
C TYR A 1019 48.68 127.78 -27.00
N ALA A 1020 47.76 126.87 -26.65
CA ALA A 1020 47.93 125.87 -25.59
C ALA A 1020 47.79 124.38 -26.06
N PHE A 1021 48.43 123.44 -25.36
CA PHE A 1021 48.67 122.05 -25.82
C PHE A 1021 48.75 121.01 -24.67
N ARG A 1022 48.45 119.71 -24.93
CA ARG A 1022 48.62 118.58 -23.96
C ARG A 1022 48.85 117.22 -24.65
N ILE A 1023 49.39 116.20 -23.95
CA ILE A 1023 49.81 114.91 -24.55
C ILE A 1023 49.66 113.67 -23.62
N GLN A 1024 49.34 112.47 -24.15
CA GLN A 1024 49.37 111.19 -23.39
C GLN A 1024 50.15 110.06 -24.12
N ALA A 1025 50.32 108.89 -23.46
CA ALA A 1025 50.97 107.69 -24.00
C ALA A 1025 50.21 106.39 -23.63
N PHE A 1026 50.40 105.28 -24.38
CA PHE A 1026 49.71 104.00 -24.15
C PHE A 1026 50.52 102.76 -24.60
N ASN A 1027 50.27 101.58 -23.99
CA ASN A 1027 50.97 100.31 -24.25
C ASN A 1027 50.02 99.07 -24.12
N GLU A 1028 50.57 97.85 -24.16
CA GLU A 1028 49.81 96.58 -24.06
C GLU A 1028 49.01 96.37 -22.76
N ALA A 1029 49.30 97.15 -21.71
CA ALA A 1029 48.55 97.13 -20.44
C ALA A 1029 47.42 98.17 -20.39
N GLY A 1030 47.34 99.10 -21.35
CA GLY A 1030 46.26 100.07 -21.47
C GLY A 1030 46.70 101.50 -21.83
N GLU A 1031 45.75 102.44 -21.80
CA GLU A 1031 46.03 103.86 -21.95
C GLU A 1031 46.56 104.48 -20.64
N GLY A 1032 47.66 105.24 -20.74
CA GLY A 1032 48.19 106.07 -19.65
C GLY A 1032 47.58 107.47 -19.66
N PRO A 1033 47.63 108.21 -18.54
CA PRO A 1033 46.92 109.49 -18.39
C PRO A 1033 47.54 110.64 -19.21
N PHE A 1034 46.75 111.69 -19.46
CA PHE A 1034 47.21 112.94 -20.09
C PHE A 1034 48.16 113.76 -19.20
N SER A 1035 49.07 114.49 -19.87
CA SER A 1035 49.88 115.54 -19.28
C SER A 1035 49.06 116.75 -18.84
N THR A 1036 49.67 117.60 -18.03
CA THR A 1036 49.30 119.01 -17.86
C THR A 1036 49.35 119.79 -19.19
N VAL A 1037 48.77 120.99 -19.18
CA VAL A 1037 48.69 121.88 -20.35
C VAL A 1037 49.92 122.79 -20.45
N TYR A 1038 50.41 123.02 -21.67
CA TYR A 1038 51.57 123.85 -22.02
C TYR A 1038 51.15 124.98 -22.96
N THR A 1039 51.66 126.21 -22.77
CA THR A 1039 51.26 127.40 -23.56
C THR A 1039 52.46 128.11 -24.16
N PHE A 1040 52.36 128.55 -25.43
CA PHE A 1040 53.46 129.16 -26.20
C PHE A 1040 53.01 130.35 -27.07
N THR A 1041 53.88 131.35 -27.26
CA THR A 1041 53.57 132.64 -27.93
C THR A 1041 54.51 132.94 -29.11
N THR A 1042 54.02 133.64 -30.13
CA THR A 1042 54.76 134.01 -31.36
C THR A 1042 55.35 135.45 -31.32
N PRO A 1043 56.49 135.74 -31.97
CA PRO A 1043 57.11 137.09 -32.03
C PRO A 1043 56.48 138.08 -33.04
N ARG A 1044 56.95 139.35 -33.05
CA ARG A 1044 56.53 140.50 -33.92
C ARG A 1044 57.36 140.62 -35.22
N SER A 1045 56.98 141.55 -36.12
CA SER A 1045 57.51 141.75 -37.50
C SER A 1045 58.39 143.01 -37.76
N PRO A 1046 59.35 142.99 -38.74
CA PRO A 1046 60.32 144.07 -39.03
C PRO A 1046 59.91 145.08 -40.14
N PRO A 1047 60.65 146.21 -40.33
CA PRO A 1047 60.32 147.28 -41.30
C PRO A 1047 60.71 147.00 -42.76
N ALA A 1048 60.18 147.83 -43.67
CA ALA A 1048 60.45 147.82 -45.10
C ALA A 1048 61.72 148.63 -45.52
N PRO A 1049 62.31 148.37 -46.71
CA PRO A 1049 63.48 149.10 -47.22
C PRO A 1049 63.18 150.52 -47.70
N LEU A 1050 64.21 151.39 -47.71
CA LEU A 1050 64.16 152.76 -48.25
C LEU A 1050 64.85 152.90 -49.62
N LYS A 1051 64.57 154.01 -50.33
CA LYS A 1051 65.33 154.45 -51.50
C LYS A 1051 66.65 155.14 -51.11
N ALA A 1052 67.53 155.36 -52.11
CA ALA A 1052 68.81 156.04 -51.94
C ALA A 1052 68.63 157.54 -51.61
N PRO A 1053 69.50 158.14 -50.77
CA PRO A 1053 69.41 159.56 -50.42
C PRO A 1053 69.92 160.48 -51.55
N ARG A 1054 69.33 161.67 -51.68
CA ARG A 1054 69.83 162.74 -52.57
C ARG A 1054 70.96 163.51 -51.90
N VAL A 1055 71.84 164.13 -52.68
CA VAL A 1055 72.97 164.94 -52.19
C VAL A 1055 73.11 166.19 -53.07
N GLU A 1056 73.16 167.38 -52.45
CA GLU A 1056 73.38 168.68 -53.09
C GLU A 1056 74.50 169.44 -52.37
N ARG A 1057 75.26 170.30 -53.05
CA ARG A 1057 76.46 170.97 -52.50
C ARG A 1057 76.29 172.49 -52.48
N VAL A 1058 76.68 173.12 -51.37
CA VAL A 1058 76.73 174.57 -51.18
C VAL A 1058 78.11 174.91 -50.61
N ASP A 1059 78.93 175.67 -51.35
CA ASP A 1059 80.27 176.10 -50.93
C ASP A 1059 81.15 174.98 -50.32
N GLU A 1060 81.42 175.03 -49.01
CA GLU A 1060 82.23 174.05 -48.27
C GLU A 1060 81.40 172.96 -47.55
N SER A 1061 80.09 172.89 -47.78
CA SER A 1061 79.17 171.89 -47.20
C SER A 1061 78.35 171.13 -48.25
N CYS A 1062 77.66 170.06 -47.83
CA CYS A 1062 76.61 169.41 -48.62
C CYS A 1062 75.38 169.05 -47.78
N GLU A 1063 74.21 169.09 -48.40
CA GLU A 1063 72.96 168.60 -47.82
C GLU A 1063 72.59 167.22 -48.39
N VAL A 1064 72.10 166.33 -47.53
CA VAL A 1064 71.72 164.95 -47.85
C VAL A 1064 70.29 164.69 -47.41
N SER A 1065 69.41 164.14 -48.26
CA SER A 1065 67.95 164.01 -47.96
C SER A 1065 67.29 162.70 -48.44
N TRP A 1066 66.21 162.25 -47.79
CA TRP A 1066 65.55 160.96 -48.03
C TRP A 1066 64.03 160.93 -47.78
N GLU A 1067 63.38 159.84 -48.23
CA GLU A 1067 61.92 159.60 -48.12
C GLU A 1067 61.48 159.06 -46.74
N THR A 1068 60.20 159.23 -46.41
CA THR A 1068 59.59 158.76 -45.15
C THR A 1068 58.74 157.50 -45.30
N LEU A 1069 58.59 156.75 -44.19
CA LEU A 1069 57.66 155.62 -44.03
C LEU A 1069 56.62 155.89 -42.92
N PRO A 1070 55.42 155.29 -43.00
CA PRO A 1070 54.40 155.40 -41.96
C PRO A 1070 54.69 154.51 -40.72
N PRO A 1071 54.09 154.80 -39.55
CA PRO A 1071 54.21 153.98 -38.33
C PRO A 1071 53.69 152.55 -38.48
N MET A 1072 54.29 151.59 -37.79
CA MET A 1072 53.93 150.17 -37.86
C MET A 1072 53.10 149.73 -36.65
N LYS A 1073 51.77 149.61 -36.79
CA LYS A 1073 50.83 149.29 -35.69
C LYS A 1073 51.01 150.21 -34.45
N GLY A 1074 51.27 151.49 -34.67
CA GLY A 1074 51.50 152.48 -33.62
C GLY A 1074 52.96 152.68 -33.21
N ASP A 1075 53.85 151.71 -33.48
CA ASP A 1075 55.29 151.88 -33.26
C ASP A 1075 55.85 152.91 -34.26
N PRO A 1076 56.48 154.01 -33.82
CA PRO A 1076 57.04 155.03 -34.71
C PRO A 1076 58.26 154.52 -35.48
N VAL A 1077 58.54 155.18 -36.62
CA VAL A 1077 59.67 154.86 -37.49
C VAL A 1077 60.63 156.05 -37.54
N ILE A 1078 61.92 155.77 -37.28
CA ILE A 1078 63.01 156.75 -37.35
C ILE A 1078 64.07 156.29 -38.37
N TYR A 1079 64.96 157.20 -38.76
CA TYR A 1079 65.95 157.00 -39.81
C TYR A 1079 67.38 156.99 -39.23
N CYS A 1080 68.27 156.23 -39.88
CA CYS A 1080 69.70 156.18 -39.58
C CYS A 1080 70.49 156.44 -40.87
N LEU A 1081 71.08 157.63 -41.02
CA LEU A 1081 71.97 157.99 -42.11
C LEU A 1081 73.41 157.68 -41.71
N GLN A 1082 74.13 157.01 -42.60
CA GLN A 1082 75.56 156.74 -42.47
C GLN A 1082 76.33 157.38 -43.62
N SER A 1083 77.53 157.87 -43.34
CA SER A 1083 78.47 158.32 -44.37
C SER A 1083 79.83 157.66 -44.27
N MET A 1084 80.59 157.77 -45.35
CA MET A 1084 81.88 157.11 -45.59
C MET A 1084 82.83 158.15 -46.21
N GLN A 1085 84.07 158.24 -45.74
CA GLN A 1085 85.08 159.16 -46.29
C GLN A 1085 86.27 158.34 -46.83
N GLY A 1086 86.59 158.50 -48.12
CA GLY A 1086 87.57 157.66 -48.80
C GLY A 1086 87.24 156.16 -48.67
N ASN A 1087 88.25 155.33 -48.40
CA ASN A 1087 88.10 153.89 -48.14
C ASN A 1087 87.83 153.53 -46.65
N SER A 1088 87.25 154.45 -45.87
CA SER A 1088 86.83 154.16 -44.49
C SER A 1088 85.56 153.30 -44.41
N GLU A 1089 85.22 152.80 -43.22
CA GLU A 1089 83.90 152.20 -42.98
C GLU A 1089 82.77 153.24 -42.93
N PHE A 1090 81.52 152.80 -43.14
CA PHE A 1090 80.32 153.62 -42.95
C PHE A 1090 80.10 153.93 -41.46
N LYS A 1091 80.14 155.21 -41.09
CA LYS A 1091 79.84 155.71 -39.75
C LYS A 1091 78.46 156.38 -39.72
N GLN A 1092 77.68 156.16 -38.67
CA GLN A 1092 76.42 156.88 -38.46
C GLN A 1092 76.70 158.36 -38.22
N ILE A 1093 76.15 159.22 -39.08
CA ILE A 1093 76.24 160.69 -38.95
C ILE A 1093 74.92 161.32 -38.51
N TYR A 1094 73.79 160.63 -38.71
CA TYR A 1094 72.49 161.03 -38.18
C TYR A 1094 71.65 159.82 -37.77
N LYS A 1095 70.93 159.93 -36.65
CA LYS A 1095 69.82 159.04 -36.30
C LYS A 1095 68.70 159.88 -35.67
N GLY A 1096 67.47 159.75 -36.19
CA GLY A 1096 66.32 160.53 -35.72
C GLY A 1096 65.20 160.59 -36.76
N SER A 1097 64.23 161.50 -36.56
CA SER A 1097 63.01 161.61 -37.36
C SER A 1097 63.10 162.57 -38.56
N ALA A 1098 64.17 163.37 -38.68
CA ALA A 1098 64.35 164.31 -39.80
C ALA A 1098 64.69 163.58 -41.11
N THR A 1099 64.52 164.31 -42.22
CA THR A 1099 64.62 163.81 -43.60
C THR A 1099 65.69 164.50 -44.43
N SER A 1100 66.41 165.49 -43.88
CA SER A 1100 67.67 165.99 -44.43
C SER A 1100 68.70 166.27 -43.34
N TYR A 1101 69.97 166.39 -43.75
CA TYR A 1101 71.12 166.63 -42.89
C TYR A 1101 72.22 167.36 -43.67
N GLN A 1102 72.76 168.46 -43.14
CA GLN A 1102 73.94 169.13 -43.70
C GLN A 1102 75.25 168.65 -43.05
N LEU A 1103 76.25 168.44 -43.89
CA LEU A 1103 77.61 168.07 -43.52
C LEU A 1103 78.58 169.21 -43.87
N PRO A 1104 79.08 169.98 -42.88
CA PRO A 1104 80.04 171.07 -43.12
C PRO A 1104 81.49 170.56 -43.26
N ASN A 1105 82.38 171.46 -43.69
CA ASN A 1105 83.84 171.28 -43.72
C ASN A 1105 84.31 170.12 -44.64
N LEU A 1106 83.82 170.12 -45.89
CA LEU A 1106 84.23 169.14 -46.90
C LEU A 1106 85.71 169.30 -47.29
N SER A 1107 86.50 168.26 -47.10
CA SER A 1107 87.93 168.27 -47.43
C SER A 1107 88.15 168.20 -48.95
N SER A 1108 88.91 169.15 -49.51
CA SER A 1108 89.19 169.21 -50.95
C SER A 1108 89.88 167.93 -51.44
N SER A 1109 89.53 167.44 -52.62
CA SER A 1109 90.00 166.16 -53.19
C SER A 1109 89.52 164.86 -52.50
N THR A 1110 88.61 164.88 -51.52
CA THR A 1110 88.14 163.66 -50.81
C THR A 1110 86.77 163.15 -51.30
N GLU A 1111 86.62 161.83 -51.47
CA GLU A 1111 85.33 161.20 -51.82
C GLU A 1111 84.47 160.93 -50.57
N TYR A 1112 83.19 161.29 -50.62
CA TYR A 1112 82.19 161.04 -49.59
C TYR A 1112 81.09 160.12 -50.13
N ARG A 1113 80.61 159.13 -49.35
CA ARG A 1113 79.44 158.29 -49.69
C ARG A 1113 78.37 158.30 -48.60
N PHE A 1114 77.09 158.08 -48.94
CA PHE A 1114 75.94 158.16 -48.02
C PHE A 1114 74.91 157.04 -48.23
N ARG A 1115 74.30 156.49 -47.16
CA ARG A 1115 73.19 155.51 -47.18
C ARG A 1115 72.26 155.66 -45.96
N VAL A 1116 70.98 155.24 -46.04
CA VAL A 1116 69.99 155.39 -44.94
C VAL A 1116 69.16 154.12 -44.70
N CYS A 1117 68.80 153.80 -43.45
CA CYS A 1117 67.76 152.78 -43.14
C CYS A 1117 66.61 153.36 -42.31
N ALA A 1118 65.48 152.63 -42.30
CA ALA A 1118 64.35 152.86 -41.40
C ALA A 1118 64.40 151.88 -40.21
N ILE A 1119 63.98 152.34 -39.03
CA ILE A 1119 64.02 151.58 -37.77
C ILE A 1119 62.67 151.72 -37.08
N ARG A 1120 62.01 150.60 -36.74
CA ARG A 1120 60.78 150.58 -35.94
C ARG A 1120 61.16 150.62 -34.46
N GLN A 1121 60.79 151.69 -33.78
CA GLN A 1121 60.92 151.80 -32.33
C GLN A 1121 59.70 151.19 -31.65
N CYS A 1122 59.83 149.94 -31.19
CA CYS A 1122 58.86 149.36 -30.26
C CYS A 1122 59.08 149.97 -28.87
N GLN A 1123 58.00 150.28 -28.15
CA GLN A 1123 58.12 150.85 -26.79
C GLN A 1123 58.62 149.80 -25.77
N ASP A 1124 58.18 148.54 -25.90
CA ASP A 1124 58.46 147.45 -24.94
C ASP A 1124 59.49 146.43 -25.43
N ALA A 1125 60.20 146.70 -26.53
CA ALA A 1125 61.12 145.75 -27.17
C ALA A 1125 62.28 146.47 -27.87
N PRO A 1126 63.46 145.84 -28.01
CA PRO A 1126 64.58 146.43 -28.75
C PRO A 1126 64.20 146.80 -30.18
N GLU A 1127 64.74 147.94 -30.64
CA GLU A 1127 64.43 148.52 -31.95
C GLU A 1127 64.63 147.52 -33.10
N ILE A 1128 63.61 147.37 -33.95
CA ILE A 1128 63.68 146.46 -35.09
C ILE A 1128 64.20 147.25 -36.29
N ILE A 1129 65.51 147.12 -36.56
CA ILE A 1129 66.21 147.79 -37.65
C ILE A 1129 65.81 147.17 -38.99
N GLY A 1130 65.31 147.99 -39.91
CA GLY A 1130 65.07 147.62 -41.30
C GLY A 1130 66.34 147.71 -42.16
N PRO A 1131 66.33 147.12 -43.38
CA PRO A 1131 67.50 147.11 -44.25
C PRO A 1131 67.91 148.52 -44.74
N TYR A 1132 69.21 148.73 -44.88
CA TYR A 1132 69.79 149.96 -45.46
C TYR A 1132 69.53 150.08 -46.97
N SER A 1133 69.39 151.33 -47.43
CA SER A 1133 69.23 151.68 -48.83
C SER A 1133 70.54 151.75 -49.61
N SER A 1134 70.42 151.86 -50.93
CA SER A 1134 71.54 152.04 -51.86
C SER A 1134 72.31 153.35 -51.62
N THR A 1135 73.58 153.36 -52.01
CA THR A 1135 74.55 154.42 -51.67
C THR A 1135 74.71 155.49 -52.77
N VAL A 1136 74.97 156.75 -52.38
CA VAL A 1136 75.25 157.91 -53.27
C VAL A 1136 76.59 158.58 -52.90
N ILE A 1137 77.24 159.30 -53.83
CA ILE A 1137 78.68 159.70 -53.78
C ILE A 1137 78.90 161.20 -54.14
N LEU A 1138 79.91 161.87 -53.56
CA LEU A 1138 80.29 163.29 -53.79
C LEU A 1138 81.83 163.52 -53.78
N LEU A 1139 82.35 164.48 -54.58
CA LEU A 1139 83.79 164.82 -54.74
C LEU A 1139 84.06 166.33 -55.02
N PRO A 1140 85.04 167.00 -54.36
CA PRO A 1140 85.38 168.43 -54.56
C PRO A 1140 86.78 168.76 -55.19
N PRO A 1141 86.94 169.86 -55.98
CA PRO A 1141 88.15 170.17 -56.80
C PRO A 1141 89.23 171.08 -56.12
N ARG A 1142 90.31 171.40 -56.88
CA ARG A 1142 91.47 172.25 -56.50
C ARG A 1142 91.61 173.52 -57.36
N VAL A 1143 92.44 174.47 -56.92
CA VAL A 1143 92.83 175.70 -57.63
C VAL A 1143 94.33 175.65 -57.98
N ASP A 1144 94.69 175.71 -59.27
CA ASP A 1144 95.44 176.83 -59.91
C ASP A 1144 95.94 176.46 -61.32
N SER A 1145 95.84 177.39 -62.30
CA SER A 1145 96.50 177.34 -63.63
C SER A 1145 96.20 176.13 -64.57
N PRO A 1146 96.58 176.12 -65.88
CA PRO A 1146 95.94 175.25 -66.89
C PRO A 1146 96.67 173.93 -67.28
N GLY A 1147 95.94 172.78 -67.37
CA GLY A 1147 96.31 171.63 -68.24
C GLY A 1147 95.86 170.16 -67.93
N VAL A 1148 94.93 169.58 -68.72
CA VAL A 1148 94.90 168.22 -69.39
C VAL A 1148 94.86 166.82 -68.64
N SER A 1149 93.70 166.09 -68.70
CA SER A 1149 93.34 164.61 -68.90
C SER A 1149 93.59 163.34 -67.95
N GLY A 1150 92.58 162.40 -67.78
CA GLY A 1150 92.68 160.87 -67.91
C GLY A 1150 92.14 159.72 -66.90
N THR A 1151 91.26 158.74 -67.32
CA THR A 1151 91.02 157.23 -66.93
C THR A 1151 90.41 156.71 -65.54
N THR A 1152 89.98 155.44 -65.12
CA THR A 1152 89.31 154.08 -65.50
C THR A 1152 89.00 153.19 -64.20
N GLY A 1153 88.41 151.95 -63.93
CA GLY A 1153 87.72 150.67 -64.45
C GLY A 1153 87.56 149.59 -63.25
N SER A 1154 87.01 148.32 -63.08
CA SER A 1154 86.14 147.14 -63.60
C SER A 1154 85.89 146.07 -62.39
N LYS A 1155 85.31 144.82 -62.23
CA LYS A 1155 84.47 143.63 -62.79
C LYS A 1155 84.14 142.58 -61.58
N ALA A 1156 83.58 141.31 -61.46
CA ALA A 1156 82.79 140.12 -62.05
C ALA A 1156 82.50 139.02 -60.88
N ALA A 1157 81.95 137.74 -60.81
CA ALA A 1157 81.01 136.66 -61.37
C ALA A 1157 81.01 135.36 -60.39
N GLU A 1158 80.40 134.11 -60.37
CA GLU A 1158 79.17 133.24 -60.73
C GLU A 1158 79.33 131.74 -60.14
N ALA A 1159 78.54 130.59 -60.16
CA ALA A 1159 77.10 130.09 -60.21
C ALA A 1159 76.92 128.47 -60.09
N GLN A 1160 75.69 127.83 -59.92
CA GLN A 1160 75.18 126.43 -60.39
C GLN A 1160 74.37 125.33 -59.51
N LYS A 1161 73.77 124.24 -60.13
CA LYS A 1161 72.55 123.36 -59.75
C LYS A 1161 72.47 121.91 -60.46
N PRO A 1162 71.36 121.10 -60.75
CA PRO A 1162 70.11 120.48 -60.10
C PRO A 1162 69.63 118.97 -60.49
N LYS A 1163 68.46 118.39 -60.00
CA LYS A 1163 67.56 117.19 -60.44
C LYS A 1163 67.49 115.88 -59.53
N ARG A 1164 66.64 114.77 -59.60
CA ARG A 1164 65.48 114.17 -60.41
C ARG A 1164 64.46 113.22 -59.58
N SER A 1165 63.78 112.14 -60.13
CA SER A 1165 62.54 111.41 -59.61
C SER A 1165 62.02 110.10 -60.36
N MET A 1166 61.08 109.26 -59.80
CA MET A 1166 59.99 108.45 -60.50
C MET A 1166 58.89 107.72 -59.62
N THR A 1167 57.97 106.88 -60.19
CA THR A 1167 56.49 106.76 -59.88
C THR A 1167 55.82 105.34 -59.78
N ASP A 1168 54.52 105.28 -59.39
CA ASP A 1168 53.61 104.10 -59.25
C ASP A 1168 53.11 103.43 -60.57
N GLU A 1169 52.99 102.09 -60.61
CA GLU A 1169 51.93 101.35 -61.37
C GLU A 1169 51.73 99.84 -61.02
N GLN A 1170 52.11 99.34 -59.82
CA GLN A 1170 52.12 97.87 -59.53
C GLN A 1170 51.17 97.39 -58.40
N PHE A 1171 50.18 98.20 -58.01
CA PHE A 1171 49.35 97.91 -56.82
C PHE A 1171 48.29 96.78 -56.98
N SER A 1172 48.16 96.15 -58.16
CA SER A 1172 47.02 95.26 -58.47
C SER A 1172 47.19 93.77 -58.11
N PHE A 1173 48.40 93.26 -57.92
CA PHE A 1173 48.61 91.79 -57.83
C PHE A 1173 48.61 91.22 -56.40
N LEU A 1174 48.79 92.05 -55.37
CA LEU A 1174 49.01 91.57 -54.00
C LEU A 1174 47.74 91.04 -53.31
N ILE A 1175 46.56 91.52 -53.71
CA ILE A 1175 45.29 91.23 -53.03
C ILE A 1175 44.84 89.77 -53.26
N ILE A 1176 45.14 89.19 -54.43
CA ILE A 1176 44.70 87.84 -54.80
C ILE A 1176 45.44 86.76 -53.99
N ALA A 1177 46.71 87.00 -53.63
CA ALA A 1177 47.48 86.07 -52.82
C ALA A 1177 46.94 85.93 -51.38
N LEU A 1178 46.32 86.99 -50.84
CA LEU A 1178 45.88 87.03 -49.44
C LEU A 1178 44.71 86.08 -49.15
N LEU A 1179 43.86 85.80 -50.15
CA LEU A 1179 42.72 84.89 -50.05
C LEU A 1179 43.08 83.40 -50.19
N ALA A 1180 44.28 83.09 -50.70
CA ALA A 1180 44.77 81.71 -50.81
C ALA A 1180 45.42 81.19 -49.52
N VAL A 1181 45.90 82.09 -48.65
CA VAL A 1181 46.53 81.72 -47.37
C VAL A 1181 45.49 81.48 -46.27
N THR A 1182 44.40 82.24 -46.27
CA THR A 1182 43.32 82.11 -45.27
C THR A 1182 42.54 80.80 -45.38
N SER A 1183 42.34 80.28 -46.59
CA SER A 1183 41.66 78.99 -46.81
C SER A 1183 42.47 77.78 -46.32
N ILE A 1184 43.80 77.82 -46.46
CA ILE A 1184 44.69 76.76 -45.95
C ILE A 1184 44.71 76.73 -44.41
N LEU A 1185 44.68 77.91 -43.76
CA LEU A 1185 44.61 77.98 -42.29
C LEU A 1185 43.28 77.43 -41.74
N ILE A 1186 42.17 77.59 -42.46
CA ILE A 1186 40.87 77.00 -42.08
C ILE A 1186 40.91 75.47 -42.20
N ALA A 1187 41.59 74.92 -43.21
CA ALA A 1187 41.74 73.46 -43.35
C ALA A 1187 42.53 72.83 -42.19
N VAL A 1188 43.61 73.48 -41.73
CA VAL A 1188 44.39 73.04 -40.56
C VAL A 1188 43.56 73.11 -39.26
N ALA A 1189 42.73 74.15 -39.10
CA ALA A 1189 41.85 74.29 -37.94
C ALA A 1189 40.79 73.17 -37.83
N ILE A 1190 40.29 72.66 -38.96
CA ILE A 1190 39.35 71.52 -38.98
C ILE A 1190 40.06 70.20 -38.63
N GLN A 1191 41.32 70.03 -39.05
CA GLN A 1191 42.06 68.79 -38.80
C GLN A 1191 42.53 68.63 -37.34
N TYR A 1192 42.54 69.71 -36.55
CA TYR A 1192 42.86 69.70 -35.11
C TYR A 1192 41.65 69.39 -34.20
N PHE A 1193 40.44 69.26 -34.76
CA PHE A 1193 39.18 69.11 -33.99
C PHE A 1193 38.58 67.69 -34.05
N VAL A 1194 39.35 66.70 -34.54
CA VAL A 1194 38.88 65.32 -34.78
C VAL A 1194 39.83 64.26 -34.17
N ILE A 1195 40.86 64.68 -33.44
CA ILE A 1195 41.71 63.78 -32.61
C ILE A 1195 41.99 64.45 -31.25
N GLU A 1196 40.93 64.64 -30.47
CA GLU A 1196 40.93 64.69 -29.00
C GLU A 1196 39.58 64.16 -28.48
#